data_AF-A0A397SHB3-F1
#
_entry.id   AF-A0A397SHB3-F1
#
_cell.length_a   1.000
_cell.length_b   1.000
_cell.length_c   1.000
_cell.angle_alpha   90.00
_cell.angle_beta   90.00
_cell.angle_gamma   90.00
#
_symmetry.space_group_name_H-M   'P 1'
#
loop_
_entity.id
_entity.type
_entity.pdbx_description
1 polymer ?
#
loop_
_entity_poly.entity_id
_entity_poly.type
_entity_poly.pdbx_seq_one_letter_code
_entity_poly.pdbx_strand_id
1 'polypeptide(L)'
;MVLVPCSDKDICDYEESEALVWKQPTQEIPGDRLVNRNGPVSTPDMTWMIPPRSNQAKIMMHLKRIESKTNTHMAHNEDDGQIDMWGDTEDLEEALIQWNICSKNMHEMAKQHRESEKKNKKQGETLPKEPAWAKPDKVPSNKVLREKKERRKERKRKENVYIGKPEEPKLFNGFFMIPDTDISIELIIGKKNEILRPISINTKCNIWYDELPELQQFSNKIIKIAGDTQESVEAAIFRVKNLFIKTLSSRDISKGLVLHMIEPPSKPYKIRITDPPHEFYLPYDRLVPKLVNDQEVPLKYKLLEAVYEGEKIQVVGREAPKELRPSYDVNSSQKKRETNFNKIKESFLKALETIHLSDEEIKMRIRFGRVYLITDKDFDRNTLLPIKKLTSNILSKSKFATCIAEEREQLNHLFEELTDNNRQWNGSPFREFKIRTSRKTSDEEGLPPCVFEVQFKKDIIEKDGGNIKYDGKIGLWNVVIRPKNILDINLLSLDNDDYSWKLNIQTAKRLPNDRSCPQGKFVDGLRICQKGRLVYSNTSDITVASVCEKTKWKYWWKEDYVVEITKYEYWILSKYMKNIGIEVHLDKKKAKVSFGVTFYKKSWEDEFALNRDLGVGEVPGWHPQDIMDEGPTFFDDLKEFLKLLQEKLPMPNSYN
;
A
#
# COMPACT_ATOMS: atom_id res chain seq x y z
N MET A 1 4.56 -10.71 34.91
CA MET A 1 3.10 -10.51 34.73
C MET A 1 2.77 -11.06 33.36
N VAL A 2 1.95 -12.10 33.27
CA VAL A 2 1.67 -12.85 32.04
C VAL A 2 1.05 -11.91 31.01
N LEU A 3 1.70 -11.76 29.86
CA LEU A 3 1.15 -11.09 28.68
C LEU A 3 -0.10 -11.87 28.29
N VAL A 4 -1.28 -11.31 28.51
CA VAL A 4 -2.52 -11.85 27.98
C VAL A 4 -2.61 -11.35 26.54
N PRO A 5 -2.50 -12.22 25.53
CA PRO A 5 -2.75 -11.82 24.15
C PRO A 5 -4.22 -11.44 24.05
N CYS A 6 -4.49 -10.23 23.58
CA CYS A 6 -5.86 -9.81 23.31
C CYS A 6 -6.47 -10.75 22.26
N SER A 7 -7.54 -11.46 22.64
CA SER A 7 -8.24 -12.44 21.83
C SER A 7 -9.19 -11.83 20.80
N ASP A 8 -9.27 -10.50 20.70
CA ASP A 8 -10.10 -9.85 19.70
C ASP A 8 -9.41 -9.88 18.32
N LYS A 9 -10.22 -10.13 17.28
CA LYS A 9 -9.81 -10.24 15.88
C LYS A 9 -9.75 -8.87 15.16
N ASP A 10 -9.96 -7.77 15.88
CA ASP A 10 -10.19 -6.44 15.29
C ASP A 10 -9.17 -5.38 15.73
N ILE A 11 -7.91 -5.76 15.85
CA ILE A 11 -6.82 -4.79 16.04
C ILE A 11 -6.35 -4.35 14.65
N CYS A 12 -6.90 -3.25 14.13
CA CYS A 12 -6.54 -2.67 12.84
C CYS A 12 -6.22 -1.17 12.98
N ASP A 13 -5.20 -0.70 12.27
CA ASP A 13 -4.97 0.73 12.05
C ASP A 13 -5.83 1.17 10.86
N TYR A 14 -6.65 2.19 11.06
CA TYR A 14 -7.94 2.34 10.37
C TYR A 14 -7.89 2.97 8.97
N GLU A 15 -6.79 3.59 8.55
CA GLU A 15 -6.71 4.11 7.17
C GLU A 15 -6.37 3.02 6.13
N GLU A 16 -5.80 1.88 6.53
CA GLU A 16 -5.13 0.98 5.58
C GLU A 16 -5.86 -0.37 5.39
N SER A 17 -6.57 -0.90 6.40
CA SER A 17 -7.25 -2.21 6.31
C SER A 17 -8.79 -2.17 6.38
N GLU A 18 -9.42 -1.09 6.85
CA GLU A 18 -10.82 -1.07 7.35
C GLU A 18 -11.96 -0.88 6.34
N ALA A 19 -11.69 -0.61 5.06
CA ALA A 19 -12.74 -0.72 4.03
C ALA A 19 -13.16 -2.18 3.69
N LEU A 20 -12.94 -3.18 4.58
CA LEU A 20 -13.03 -4.61 4.24
C LEU A 20 -13.73 -5.58 5.21
N VAL A 21 -14.37 -5.17 6.31
CA VAL A 21 -15.22 -6.14 7.04
C VAL A 21 -16.60 -6.15 6.39
N TRP A 22 -17.02 -7.32 5.88
CA TRP A 22 -18.38 -7.89 5.68
C TRP A 22 -18.39 -8.84 4.45
N LYS A 23 -18.48 -10.16 4.72
CA LYS A 23 -18.69 -11.27 3.76
C LYS A 23 -20.19 -11.64 3.69
N GLN A 24 -20.69 -11.82 2.45
CA GLN A 24 -21.85 -12.61 1.94
C GLN A 24 -23.26 -12.40 2.55
N PRO A 25 -24.34 -12.41 1.73
CA PRO A 25 -25.03 -13.66 1.34
C PRO A 25 -25.53 -13.75 -0.13
N THR A 26 -25.54 -14.99 -0.62
CA THR A 26 -26.55 -15.76 -1.41
C THR A 26 -27.07 -15.29 -2.79
N GLN A 27 -27.30 -16.32 -3.61
CA GLN A 27 -27.69 -16.41 -5.02
C GLN A 27 -28.92 -15.59 -5.44
N GLU A 28 -28.93 -15.19 -6.72
CA GLU A 28 -30.00 -15.47 -7.68
C GLU A 28 -29.48 -15.26 -9.13
N ILE A 29 -29.57 -16.32 -9.95
CA ILE A 29 -29.55 -16.34 -11.44
C ILE A 29 -31.06 -16.40 -11.81
N PRO A 30 -31.62 -15.80 -12.91
CA PRO A 30 -31.12 -15.84 -14.29
C PRO A 30 -31.36 -14.60 -15.17
N GLY A 31 -30.75 -14.62 -16.37
CA GLY A 31 -31.20 -13.80 -17.48
C GLY A 31 -30.26 -13.83 -18.69
N ASP A 32 -30.28 -14.92 -19.44
CA ASP A 32 -29.65 -15.06 -20.76
C ASP A 32 -29.90 -13.86 -21.68
N ARG A 33 -28.84 -13.38 -22.34
CA ARG A 33 -28.96 -12.67 -23.62
C ARG A 33 -27.94 -13.20 -24.61
N LEU A 34 -28.50 -13.85 -25.62
CA LEU A 34 -27.93 -14.39 -26.85
C LEU A 34 -26.84 -13.50 -27.46
N VAL A 35 -25.63 -14.04 -27.60
CA VAL A 35 -24.58 -13.50 -28.46
C VAL A 35 -24.71 -14.15 -29.83
N ASN A 36 -24.95 -13.31 -30.85
CA ASN A 36 -24.95 -13.69 -32.26
C ASN A 36 -23.52 -14.12 -32.66
N ARG A 37 -23.28 -15.42 -32.79
CA ARG A 37 -21.98 -16.01 -33.18
C ARG A 37 -21.99 -16.39 -34.66
N ASN A 38 -21.22 -15.67 -35.48
CA ASN A 38 -20.82 -16.10 -36.83
C ASN A 38 -19.28 -16.15 -36.95
N GLY A 39 -18.62 -16.79 -36.00
CA GLY A 39 -17.19 -17.11 -36.06
C GLY A 39 -16.92 -18.44 -35.33
N PRO A 40 -15.86 -19.19 -35.70
CA PRO A 40 -15.51 -20.44 -35.03
C PRO A 40 -15.26 -20.20 -33.53
N VAL A 41 -15.72 -21.14 -32.70
CA VAL A 41 -15.72 -21.05 -31.22
C VAL A 41 -14.31 -21.29 -30.62
N SER A 42 -13.30 -21.55 -31.46
CA SER A 42 -11.91 -21.79 -31.07
C SER A 42 -11.10 -20.49 -31.04
N THR A 43 -10.21 -20.37 -30.05
CA THR A 43 -9.22 -19.29 -29.99
C THR A 43 -8.39 -19.26 -31.28
N PRO A 44 -8.08 -18.08 -31.85
CA PRO A 44 -7.26 -17.98 -33.05
C PRO A 44 -5.85 -18.52 -32.84
N ASP A 45 -5.33 -19.19 -33.87
CA ASP A 45 -3.98 -19.75 -33.88
C ASP A 45 -2.93 -18.64 -34.07
N MET A 46 -3.30 -17.57 -34.78
CA MET A 46 -2.52 -16.35 -34.94
C MET A 46 -3.40 -15.10 -34.95
N THR A 47 -2.86 -13.98 -34.47
CA THR A 47 -3.53 -12.67 -34.51
C THR A 47 -2.62 -11.57 -35.06
N TRP A 48 -3.20 -10.58 -35.73
CA TRP A 48 -2.47 -9.44 -36.31
C TRP A 48 -3.19 -8.11 -36.08
N MET A 49 -2.54 -7.15 -35.41
CA MET A 49 -3.15 -5.87 -35.04
C MET A 49 -3.31 -4.92 -36.22
N ILE A 50 -4.52 -4.39 -36.42
CA ILE A 50 -4.79 -3.40 -37.46
C ILE A 50 -4.43 -1.99 -36.97
N PRO A 51 -3.63 -1.23 -37.73
CA PRO A 51 -3.33 0.16 -37.37
C PRO A 51 -4.60 1.04 -37.36
N PRO A 52 -4.70 1.99 -36.42
CA PRO A 52 -5.84 2.90 -36.35
C PRO A 52 -5.98 3.74 -37.63
N ARG A 53 -7.22 3.95 -38.09
CA ARG A 53 -7.62 4.64 -39.34
C ARG A 53 -7.38 3.88 -40.65
N SER A 54 -7.20 2.56 -40.60
CA SER A 54 -7.17 1.72 -41.80
C SER A 54 -8.56 1.57 -42.43
N ASN A 55 -8.64 1.57 -43.77
CA ASN A 55 -9.91 1.39 -44.47
C ASN A 55 -10.40 -0.07 -44.33
N GLN A 56 -11.41 -0.28 -43.48
CA GLN A 56 -11.96 -1.60 -43.16
C GLN A 56 -12.46 -2.35 -44.40
N ALA A 57 -13.07 -1.67 -45.37
CA ALA A 57 -13.54 -2.31 -46.60
C ALA A 57 -12.38 -2.90 -47.44
N LYS A 58 -11.22 -2.20 -47.49
CA LYS A 58 -10.03 -2.70 -48.17
C LYS A 58 -9.39 -3.87 -47.42
N ILE A 59 -9.37 -3.82 -46.08
CA ILE A 59 -8.90 -4.92 -45.23
C ILE A 59 -9.72 -6.17 -45.51
N MET A 60 -11.05 -6.09 -45.44
CA MET A 60 -11.95 -7.21 -45.69
C MET A 60 -11.79 -7.81 -47.09
N MET A 61 -11.56 -6.98 -48.11
CA MET A 61 -11.29 -7.45 -49.47
C MET A 61 -9.96 -8.24 -49.56
N HIS A 62 -8.92 -7.77 -48.88
CA HIS A 62 -7.62 -8.45 -48.85
C HIS A 62 -7.66 -9.74 -48.03
N LEU A 63 -8.41 -9.78 -46.92
CA LEU A 63 -8.61 -10.99 -46.11
C LEU A 63 -9.24 -12.11 -46.95
N LYS A 64 -10.39 -11.84 -47.59
CA LYS A 64 -11.05 -12.83 -48.45
C LYS A 64 -10.15 -13.33 -49.58
N ARG A 65 -9.31 -12.45 -50.13
CA ARG A 65 -8.35 -12.82 -51.17
C ARG A 65 -7.25 -13.75 -50.64
N ILE A 66 -6.77 -13.52 -49.42
CA ILE A 66 -5.75 -14.37 -48.81
C ILE A 66 -6.36 -15.69 -48.41
N GLU A 67 -7.52 -15.71 -47.73
CA GLU A 67 -8.29 -16.94 -47.45
C GLU A 67 -8.60 -17.78 -48.69
N SER A 68 -8.80 -17.16 -49.87
CA SER A 68 -9.02 -17.92 -51.11
C SER A 68 -7.74 -18.55 -51.69
N LYS A 69 -6.57 -18.13 -51.21
CA LYS A 69 -5.24 -18.54 -51.71
C LYS A 69 -4.47 -19.39 -50.71
N THR A 70 -4.74 -19.22 -49.43
CA THR A 70 -4.18 -19.98 -48.32
C THR A 70 -5.32 -20.76 -47.70
N ASN A 71 -5.09 -22.01 -47.29
CA ASN A 71 -6.13 -22.84 -46.66
C ASN A 71 -6.37 -22.40 -45.19
N THR A 72 -6.47 -21.09 -44.97
CA THR A 72 -6.63 -20.43 -43.69
C THR A 72 -7.96 -19.73 -43.62
N HIS A 73 -8.55 -19.69 -42.44
CA HIS A 73 -9.65 -18.78 -42.13
C HIS A 73 -9.10 -17.50 -41.49
N MET A 74 -9.61 -16.34 -41.88
CA MET A 74 -9.19 -15.04 -41.38
C MET A 74 -10.40 -14.13 -41.13
N ALA A 75 -10.56 -13.64 -39.92
CA ALA A 75 -11.66 -12.75 -39.54
C ALA A 75 -11.14 -11.44 -38.97
N HIS A 76 -11.84 -10.34 -39.25
CA HIS A 76 -11.59 -9.06 -38.60
C HIS A 76 -12.36 -8.99 -37.28
N ASN A 77 -11.64 -8.84 -36.17
CA ASN A 77 -12.20 -8.61 -34.85
C ASN A 77 -12.24 -7.10 -34.58
N GLU A 78 -13.43 -6.53 -34.63
CA GLU A 78 -13.67 -5.09 -34.45
C GLU A 78 -13.50 -4.64 -33.00
N ASP A 79 -13.81 -5.50 -32.03
CA ASP A 79 -13.72 -5.18 -30.61
C ASP A 79 -12.27 -5.04 -30.15
N ASP A 80 -11.38 -5.87 -30.69
CA ASP A 80 -9.94 -5.88 -30.37
C ASP A 80 -9.06 -5.17 -31.43
N GLY A 81 -9.65 -4.75 -32.56
CA GLY A 81 -8.93 -4.07 -33.64
C GLY A 81 -7.85 -4.93 -34.30
N GLN A 82 -8.10 -6.23 -34.47
CA GLN A 82 -7.14 -7.21 -34.97
C GLN A 82 -7.73 -8.14 -36.04
N ILE A 83 -6.86 -8.89 -36.70
CA ILE A 83 -7.21 -9.97 -37.64
C ILE A 83 -6.87 -11.28 -36.96
N ASP A 84 -7.89 -12.10 -36.76
CA ASP A 84 -7.80 -13.44 -36.21
C ASP A 84 -7.61 -14.44 -37.36
N MET A 85 -6.67 -15.37 -37.22
CA MET A 85 -6.33 -16.35 -38.26
C MET A 85 -6.35 -17.77 -37.66
N TRP A 86 -6.90 -18.71 -38.42
CA TRP A 86 -6.96 -20.15 -38.10
C TRP A 86 -6.47 -20.97 -39.29
N GLY A 87 -5.71 -22.03 -39.05
CA GLY A 87 -5.19 -22.90 -40.11
C GLY A 87 -3.94 -23.68 -39.68
N ASP A 88 -3.44 -24.52 -40.59
CA ASP A 88 -2.20 -25.25 -40.35
C ASP A 88 -0.99 -24.30 -40.36
N THR A 89 0.09 -24.69 -39.67
CA THR A 89 1.23 -23.79 -39.41
C THR A 89 1.87 -23.26 -40.70
N GLU A 90 1.97 -24.10 -41.73
CA GLU A 90 2.56 -23.74 -43.03
C GLU A 90 1.66 -22.76 -43.80
N ASP A 91 0.34 -22.98 -43.77
CA ASP A 91 -0.66 -22.12 -44.42
C ASP A 91 -0.76 -20.74 -43.72
N LEU A 92 -0.64 -20.73 -42.38
CA LEU A 92 -0.63 -19.49 -41.58
C LEU A 92 0.62 -18.64 -41.85
N GLU A 93 1.79 -19.26 -42.01
CA GLU A 93 3.01 -18.54 -42.37
C GLU A 93 2.89 -17.91 -43.76
N GLU A 94 2.32 -18.62 -44.73
CA GLU A 94 2.08 -18.08 -46.07
C GLU A 94 1.05 -16.94 -46.05
N ALA A 95 -0.06 -17.11 -45.31
CA ALA A 95 -1.09 -16.08 -45.15
C ALA A 95 -0.50 -14.80 -44.52
N LEU A 96 0.36 -14.94 -43.52
CA LEU A 96 1.04 -13.83 -42.86
C LEU A 96 2.03 -13.11 -43.78
N ILE A 97 2.76 -13.85 -44.63
CA ILE A 97 3.66 -13.25 -45.64
C ILE A 97 2.84 -12.43 -46.64
N GLN A 98 1.74 -12.99 -47.18
CA GLN A 98 0.88 -12.29 -48.12
C GLN A 98 0.22 -11.05 -47.49
N TRP A 99 -0.22 -11.15 -46.23
CA TRP A 99 -0.80 -10.02 -45.51
C TRP A 99 0.21 -8.89 -45.28
N ASN A 100 1.46 -9.23 -44.89
CA ASN A 100 2.51 -8.23 -44.70
C ASN A 100 2.87 -7.49 -46.00
N ILE A 101 2.83 -8.18 -47.15
CA ILE A 101 3.00 -7.54 -48.46
C ILE A 101 1.84 -6.58 -48.76
N CYS A 102 0.59 -7.00 -48.49
CA CYS A 102 -0.59 -6.14 -48.67
C CYS A 102 -0.52 -4.89 -47.78
N SER A 103 -0.15 -5.07 -46.51
CA SER A 103 -0.01 -3.98 -45.53
C SER A 103 1.05 -2.96 -45.94
N LYS A 104 2.21 -3.42 -46.44
CA LYS A 104 3.26 -2.53 -46.97
C LYS A 104 2.77 -1.73 -48.18
N ASN A 105 2.10 -2.38 -49.14
CA ASN A 105 1.57 -1.70 -50.33
C ASN A 105 0.49 -0.67 -49.94
N MET A 106 -0.37 -0.98 -48.97
CA MET A 106 -1.35 -0.03 -48.43
C MET A 106 -0.66 1.17 -47.76
N HIS A 107 0.45 0.94 -47.06
CA HIS A 107 1.24 2.01 -46.42
C HIS A 107 1.90 2.93 -47.46
N GLU A 108 2.47 2.37 -48.52
CA GLU A 108 3.08 3.15 -49.60
C GLU A 108 2.05 3.96 -50.39
N MET A 109 0.88 3.39 -50.70
CA MET A 109 -0.21 4.14 -51.34
C MET A 109 -0.73 5.28 -50.44
N ALA A 110 -0.87 5.05 -49.13
CA ALA A 110 -1.29 6.09 -48.19
C ALA A 110 -0.25 7.22 -48.08
N LYS A 111 1.05 6.89 -48.17
CA LYS A 111 2.13 7.86 -48.20
C LYS A 111 2.12 8.68 -49.49
N GLN A 112 1.92 8.04 -50.65
CA GLN A 112 1.78 8.72 -51.93
C GLN A 112 0.54 9.64 -51.95
N HIS A 113 -0.60 9.21 -51.40
CA HIS A 113 -1.81 10.04 -51.29
C HIS A 113 -1.56 11.30 -50.44
N ARG A 114 -0.83 11.15 -49.34
CA ARG A 114 -0.40 12.29 -48.49
C ARG A 114 0.57 13.23 -49.20
N GLU A 115 1.46 12.69 -50.02
CA GLU A 115 2.41 13.50 -50.80
C GLU A 115 1.71 14.24 -51.95
N SER A 116 0.70 13.63 -52.59
CA SER A 116 -0.16 14.31 -53.56
C SER A 116 -1.07 15.36 -52.93
N GLU A 117 -1.61 15.10 -51.73
CA GLU A 117 -2.41 16.09 -50.97
C GLU A 117 -1.56 17.28 -50.51
N LYS A 118 -0.30 17.04 -50.12
CA LYS A 118 0.68 18.10 -49.81
C LYS A 118 1.07 18.92 -51.06
N LYS A 119 1.10 18.32 -52.24
CA LYS A 119 1.37 19.03 -53.50
C LYS A 119 0.18 19.85 -53.99
N ASN A 120 -1.06 19.38 -53.74
CA ASN A 120 -2.28 20.06 -54.17
C ASN A 120 -2.77 21.17 -53.22
N LYS A 121 -2.25 21.28 -51.99
CA LYS A 121 -2.54 22.39 -51.07
C LYS A 121 -1.33 23.34 -50.92
N LYS A 122 -1.04 24.09 -51.99
CA LYS A 122 -0.28 25.35 -51.91
C LYS A 122 -1.27 26.52 -51.83
N GLN A 123 -1.89 26.73 -50.68
CA GLN A 123 -2.38 28.04 -50.24
C GLN A 123 -2.82 27.96 -48.76
N GLY A 124 -2.05 28.61 -47.89
CA GLY A 124 -2.63 29.47 -46.85
C GLY A 124 -2.92 28.93 -45.45
N GLU A 125 -2.86 27.63 -45.12
CA GLU A 125 -3.25 27.17 -43.77
C GLU A 125 -2.22 26.24 -43.13
N THR A 126 -1.57 26.74 -42.06
CA THR A 126 -0.74 25.95 -41.14
C THR A 126 -1.61 25.01 -40.32
N LEU A 127 -1.63 23.73 -40.71
CA LEU A 127 -2.18 22.67 -39.87
C LEU A 127 -1.29 22.38 -38.66
N PRO A 128 -1.86 21.95 -37.50
CA PRO A 128 -1.10 21.49 -36.35
C PRO A 128 -0.18 20.35 -36.78
N LYS A 129 1.06 20.33 -36.27
CA LYS A 129 1.93 19.16 -36.37
C LYS A 129 1.25 17.98 -35.66
N GLU A 130 0.53 17.15 -36.42
CA GLU A 130 0.14 15.82 -35.95
C GLU A 130 1.42 15.02 -35.66
N PRO A 131 1.46 14.26 -34.54
CA PRO A 131 2.66 13.56 -34.11
C PRO A 131 3.13 12.63 -35.22
N ALA A 132 4.43 12.72 -35.52
CA ALA A 132 5.09 11.76 -36.40
C ALA A 132 4.74 10.34 -35.93
N TRP A 133 4.38 9.50 -36.89
CA TRP A 133 4.08 8.10 -36.68
C TRP A 133 5.16 7.48 -35.79
N ALA A 134 4.82 7.13 -34.55
CA ALA A 134 5.64 6.23 -33.78
C ALA A 134 5.69 4.93 -34.59
N LYS A 135 6.87 4.59 -35.12
CA LYS A 135 7.08 3.26 -35.69
C LYS A 135 6.58 2.26 -34.64
N PRO A 136 5.72 1.29 -35.00
CA PRO A 136 5.37 0.23 -34.06
C PRO A 136 6.67 -0.34 -33.52
N ASP A 137 6.77 -0.46 -32.20
CA ASP A 137 7.91 -1.09 -31.56
C ASP A 137 8.19 -2.40 -32.30
N LYS A 138 9.37 -2.51 -32.91
CA LYS A 138 9.76 -3.73 -33.62
C LYS A 138 9.55 -4.87 -32.64
N VAL A 139 8.62 -5.77 -32.95
CA VAL A 139 8.52 -7.08 -32.29
C VAL A 139 9.96 -7.61 -32.24
N PRO A 140 10.51 -7.94 -31.06
CA PRO A 140 11.89 -8.38 -30.96
C PRO A 140 12.09 -9.49 -31.99
N SER A 141 13.08 -9.34 -32.86
CA SER A 141 13.39 -10.36 -33.86
C SER A 141 13.44 -11.74 -33.18
N ASN A 142 12.95 -12.79 -33.84
CA ASN A 142 13.06 -14.18 -33.37
C ASN A 142 14.49 -14.51 -32.91
N LYS A 143 15.50 -13.85 -33.48
CA LYS A 143 16.91 -13.92 -33.05
C LYS A 143 17.15 -13.33 -31.66
N VAL A 144 16.64 -12.14 -31.33
CA VAL A 144 16.79 -11.49 -30.01
C VAL A 144 16.01 -12.24 -28.92
N LEU A 145 14.83 -12.77 -29.26
CA LEU A 145 14.06 -13.64 -28.35
C LEU A 145 14.78 -14.97 -28.11
N ARG A 146 15.35 -15.60 -29.15
CA ARG A 146 16.19 -16.80 -29.02
C ARG A 146 17.45 -16.53 -28.19
N GLU A 147 18.19 -15.45 -28.47
CA GLU A 147 19.36 -15.05 -27.69
C GLU A 147 19.02 -14.77 -26.23
N LYS A 148 17.90 -14.07 -25.94
CA LYS A 148 17.42 -13.88 -24.56
C LYS A 148 17.06 -15.22 -23.90
N LYS A 149 16.45 -16.15 -24.64
CA LYS A 149 16.08 -17.49 -24.15
C LYS A 149 17.31 -18.36 -23.89
N GLU A 150 18.33 -18.30 -24.75
CA GLU A 150 19.62 -18.97 -24.57
C GLU A 150 20.39 -18.41 -23.39
N ARG A 151 20.51 -17.08 -23.27
CA ARG A 151 21.10 -16.43 -22.09
C ARG A 151 20.40 -16.83 -20.80
N ARG A 152 19.06 -16.95 -20.81
CA ARG A 152 18.29 -17.46 -19.65
C ARG A 152 18.57 -18.93 -19.37
N LYS A 153 18.71 -19.78 -20.40
CA LYS A 153 19.05 -21.20 -20.22
C LYS A 153 20.46 -21.38 -19.68
N GLU A 154 21.42 -20.62 -20.18
CA GLU A 154 22.81 -20.68 -19.70
C GLU A 154 22.93 -20.15 -18.27
N ARG A 155 22.23 -19.06 -17.95
CA ARG A 155 22.12 -18.56 -16.57
C ARG A 155 21.52 -19.62 -15.64
N LYS A 156 20.43 -20.27 -16.03
CA LYS A 156 19.84 -21.37 -15.26
C LYS A 156 20.80 -22.55 -15.08
N ARG A 157 21.57 -22.91 -16.11
CA ARG A 157 22.60 -23.97 -16.00
C ARG A 157 23.67 -23.61 -14.98
N LYS A 158 24.17 -22.36 -14.99
CA LYS A 158 25.15 -21.87 -14.01
C LYS A 158 24.57 -21.81 -12.59
N GLU A 159 23.31 -21.41 -12.45
CA GLU A 159 22.61 -21.35 -11.16
C GLU A 159 22.31 -22.76 -10.59
N ASN A 160 22.01 -23.73 -11.46
CA ASN A 160 21.70 -25.10 -11.04
C ASN A 160 22.83 -25.82 -10.31
N VAL A 161 24.10 -25.43 -10.56
CA VAL A 161 25.28 -26.03 -9.89
C VAL A 161 25.23 -25.83 -8.37
N TYR A 162 24.58 -24.76 -7.90
CA TYR A 162 24.50 -24.41 -6.48
C TYR A 162 23.25 -24.99 -5.80
N ILE A 163 22.42 -25.76 -6.51
CA ILE A 163 21.17 -26.30 -5.97
C ILE A 163 21.43 -27.66 -5.32
N GLY A 164 21.21 -27.74 -4.01
CA GLY A 164 21.31 -28.99 -3.25
C GLY A 164 22.75 -29.37 -2.91
N LYS A 165 22.96 -30.66 -2.63
CA LYS A 165 24.26 -31.22 -2.23
C LYS A 165 25.27 -31.09 -3.38
N PRO A 166 26.51 -30.65 -3.11
CA PRO A 166 27.51 -30.52 -4.15
C PRO A 166 27.92 -31.90 -4.67
N GLU A 167 28.14 -32.00 -5.98
CA GLU A 167 28.64 -33.23 -6.63
C GLU A 167 30.09 -33.54 -6.22
N GLU A 168 30.89 -32.49 -6.03
CA GLU A 168 32.27 -32.56 -5.59
C GLU A 168 32.44 -31.92 -4.21
N PRO A 169 33.33 -32.44 -3.34
CA PRO A 169 33.61 -31.83 -2.05
C PRO A 169 34.16 -30.42 -2.24
N LYS A 170 33.59 -29.46 -1.49
CA LYS A 170 34.03 -28.06 -1.49
C LYS A 170 35.09 -27.82 -0.41
N LEU A 171 35.93 -26.81 -0.63
CA LEU A 171 37.04 -26.45 0.25
C LEU A 171 36.58 -26.02 1.64
N PHE A 172 35.49 -25.26 1.73
CA PHE A 172 34.96 -24.73 2.98
C PHE A 172 33.56 -25.27 3.25
N ASN A 173 33.30 -25.60 4.51
CA ASN A 173 32.04 -26.15 4.98
C ASN A 173 31.56 -25.38 6.22
N GLY A 174 30.26 -25.14 6.27
CA GLY A 174 29.56 -24.44 7.32
C GLY A 174 28.32 -25.21 7.75
N PHE A 175 27.97 -25.08 9.02
CA PHE A 175 26.82 -25.76 9.60
C PHE A 175 25.98 -24.77 10.38
N PHE A 176 24.68 -24.71 10.08
CA PHE A 176 23.72 -24.01 10.90
C PHE A 176 22.84 -25.06 11.60
N MET A 177 23.05 -25.20 12.91
CA MET A 177 22.22 -26.05 13.75
C MET A 177 20.94 -25.30 14.08
N ILE A 178 19.80 -25.84 13.66
CA ILE A 178 18.50 -25.25 14.00
C ILE A 178 18.21 -25.58 15.46
N PRO A 179 17.98 -24.58 16.32
CA PRO A 179 17.57 -24.81 17.70
C PRO A 179 16.30 -25.66 17.75
N ASP A 180 16.19 -26.49 18.78
CA ASP A 180 14.98 -27.31 18.96
C ASP A 180 13.77 -26.39 19.18
N THR A 181 12.89 -26.38 18.18
CA THR A 181 11.74 -25.50 18.09
C THR A 181 10.61 -26.26 17.43
N ASP A 182 9.37 -25.94 17.80
CA ASP A 182 8.13 -26.45 17.17
C ASP A 182 7.90 -25.88 15.75
N ILE A 183 8.97 -25.45 15.07
CA ILE A 183 8.89 -24.91 13.73
C ILE A 183 9.05 -26.04 12.73
N SER A 184 8.04 -26.20 11.87
CA SER A 184 8.17 -27.03 10.68
C SER A 184 9.29 -26.47 9.82
N ILE A 185 10.25 -27.32 9.46
CA ILE A 185 11.39 -26.95 8.62
C ILE A 185 10.92 -26.36 7.28
N GLU A 186 9.80 -26.83 6.75
CA GLU A 186 9.23 -26.32 5.50
C GLU A 186 8.91 -24.83 5.55
N LEU A 187 8.62 -24.26 6.73
CA LEU A 187 8.39 -22.83 6.89
C LEU A 187 9.68 -22.01 6.75
N ILE A 188 10.83 -22.63 7.05
CA ILE A 188 12.15 -22.00 7.01
C ILE A 188 12.76 -22.16 5.62
N ILE A 189 12.78 -23.39 5.09
CA ILE A 189 13.48 -23.73 3.83
C ILE A 189 12.56 -23.71 2.60
N GLY A 190 11.24 -23.72 2.81
CA GLY A 190 10.24 -23.80 1.75
C GLY A 190 10.12 -25.20 1.15
N LYS A 191 9.12 -25.41 0.29
CA LYS A 191 8.96 -26.71 -0.38
C LYS A 191 10.13 -26.92 -1.34
N LYS A 192 10.81 -28.07 -1.23
CA LYS A 192 11.99 -28.41 -2.07
C LYS A 192 13.10 -27.33 -2.00
N ASN A 193 13.34 -26.77 -0.82
CA ASN A 193 14.37 -25.76 -0.54
C ASN A 193 14.24 -24.46 -1.34
N GLU A 194 13.04 -24.11 -1.82
CA GLU A 194 12.83 -22.95 -2.68
C GLU A 194 13.26 -21.62 -2.05
N ILE A 195 13.15 -21.46 -0.72
CA ILE A 195 13.53 -20.23 -0.01
C ILE A 195 15.05 -20.13 0.13
N LEU A 196 15.76 -21.25 0.19
CA LEU A 196 17.23 -21.27 0.29
C LEU A 196 17.92 -21.04 -1.07
N ARG A 197 17.28 -21.36 -2.19
CA ARG A 197 17.89 -21.23 -3.53
C ARG A 197 18.45 -19.85 -3.84
N PRO A 198 17.74 -18.73 -3.57
CA PRO A 198 18.30 -17.40 -3.77
C PRO A 198 19.58 -17.17 -2.97
N ILE A 199 19.66 -17.69 -1.74
CA ILE A 199 20.87 -17.60 -0.90
C ILE A 199 22.00 -18.38 -1.58
N SER A 200 21.76 -19.65 -1.92
CA SER A 200 22.73 -20.51 -2.60
C SER A 200 23.32 -19.88 -3.86
N ILE A 201 22.46 -19.30 -4.70
CA ILE A 201 22.87 -18.66 -5.96
C ILE A 201 23.67 -17.39 -5.69
N ASN A 202 23.20 -16.51 -4.81
CA ASN A 202 23.82 -15.22 -4.56
C ASN A 202 25.18 -15.35 -3.86
N THR A 203 25.31 -16.29 -2.93
CA THR A 203 26.58 -16.54 -2.22
C THR A 203 27.46 -17.55 -2.94
N LYS A 204 27.01 -18.14 -4.07
CA LYS A 204 27.72 -19.21 -4.78
C LYS A 204 28.06 -20.40 -3.88
N CYS A 205 27.12 -20.78 -3.01
CA CYS A 205 27.27 -21.91 -2.09
C CYS A 205 26.21 -22.97 -2.36
N ASN A 206 26.59 -24.23 -2.18
CA ASN A 206 25.65 -25.35 -2.11
C ASN A 206 25.05 -25.39 -0.70
N ILE A 207 23.72 -25.27 -0.60
CA ILE A 207 23.00 -25.30 0.68
C ILE A 207 21.94 -26.39 0.63
N TRP A 208 21.95 -27.27 1.62
CA TRP A 208 20.95 -28.33 1.74
C TRP A 208 20.66 -28.66 3.20
N TYR A 209 19.44 -29.11 3.43
CA TYR A 209 18.99 -29.61 4.72
C TYR A 209 19.14 -31.13 4.73
N ASP A 210 19.68 -31.67 5.82
CA ASP A 210 19.91 -33.11 5.98
C ASP A 210 18.94 -33.66 7.03
N GLU A 211 17.93 -34.42 6.59
CA GLU A 211 17.06 -35.19 7.48
C GLU A 211 17.72 -36.54 7.71
N LEU A 212 18.54 -36.67 8.77
CA LEU A 212 19.09 -37.97 9.13
C LEU A 212 17.97 -38.83 9.78
N PRO A 213 17.45 -39.88 9.12
CA PRO A 213 16.28 -40.61 9.60
C PRO A 213 16.60 -41.66 10.68
N GLU A 214 17.88 -42.00 10.86
CA GLU A 214 18.32 -43.22 11.56
C GLU A 214 18.73 -43.02 13.03
N LEU A 215 18.81 -41.78 13.52
CA LEU A 215 19.12 -41.46 14.92
C LEU A 215 18.00 -40.62 15.55
N GLN A 216 16.83 -41.25 15.71
CA GLN A 216 15.61 -40.64 16.27
C GLN A 216 15.75 -40.11 17.72
N GLN A 217 16.89 -40.31 18.38
CA GLN A 217 17.15 -39.77 19.72
C GLN A 217 17.91 -38.43 19.72
N PHE A 218 18.56 -38.05 18.62
CA PHE A 218 19.25 -36.76 18.45
C PHE A 218 19.18 -36.32 16.98
N SER A 219 17.98 -36.10 16.45
CA SER A 219 17.78 -35.53 15.11
C SER A 219 18.19 -34.07 15.10
N ASN A 220 19.49 -33.77 15.11
CA ASN A 220 19.96 -32.41 14.95
C ASN A 220 19.51 -31.94 13.55
N LYS A 221 18.50 -31.06 13.50
CA LYS A 221 18.03 -30.40 12.28
C LYS A 221 19.15 -29.47 11.80
N ILE A 222 19.97 -29.93 10.85
CA ILE A 222 21.17 -29.20 10.40
C ILE A 222 21.02 -28.75 8.95
N ILE A 223 21.28 -27.46 8.71
CA ILE A 223 21.49 -26.93 7.37
C ILE A 223 23.00 -26.93 7.10
N LYS A 224 23.40 -27.65 6.05
CA LYS A 224 24.79 -27.75 5.59
C LYS A 224 25.02 -26.75 4.47
N ILE A 225 26.16 -26.07 4.53
CA ILE A 225 26.57 -25.03 3.59
C ILE A 225 27.99 -25.36 3.13
N ALA A 226 28.21 -25.40 1.82
CA ALA A 226 29.50 -25.73 1.24
C ALA A 226 29.85 -24.73 0.13
N GLY A 227 31.09 -24.25 0.09
CA GLY A 227 31.52 -23.21 -0.85
C GLY A 227 33.02 -23.23 -1.12
N ASP A 228 33.40 -22.52 -2.19
CA ASP A 228 34.80 -22.45 -2.64
C ASP A 228 35.65 -21.44 -1.85
N THR A 229 35.01 -20.48 -1.17
CA THR A 229 35.69 -19.50 -0.30
C THR A 229 35.03 -19.41 1.07
N GLN A 230 35.84 -19.11 2.10
CA GLN A 230 35.37 -18.93 3.47
C GLN A 230 34.34 -17.79 3.59
N GLU A 231 34.62 -16.63 2.98
CA GLU A 231 33.75 -15.44 2.99
C GLU A 231 32.34 -15.75 2.45
N SER A 232 32.26 -16.56 1.38
CA SER A 232 30.99 -16.98 0.77
C SER A 232 30.18 -17.85 1.73
N VAL A 233 30.85 -18.79 2.40
CA VAL A 233 30.23 -19.69 3.39
C VAL A 233 29.76 -18.91 4.61
N GLU A 234 30.57 -17.98 5.13
CA GLU A 234 30.18 -17.12 6.24
C GLU A 234 28.97 -16.26 5.88
N ALA A 235 28.98 -15.58 4.73
CA ALA A 235 27.84 -14.80 4.24
C ALA A 235 26.57 -15.65 4.11
N ALA A 236 26.69 -16.88 3.60
CA ALA A 236 25.56 -17.82 3.51
C ALA A 236 25.03 -18.23 4.89
N ILE A 237 25.91 -18.54 5.84
CA ILE A 237 25.53 -18.87 7.23
C ILE A 237 24.75 -17.70 7.86
N PHE A 238 25.25 -16.47 7.73
CA PHE A 238 24.57 -15.29 8.27
C PHE A 238 23.18 -15.10 7.64
N ARG A 239 23.04 -15.29 6.33
CA ARG A 239 21.73 -15.16 5.66
C ARG A 239 20.75 -16.26 6.09
N VAL A 240 21.20 -17.50 6.26
CA VAL A 240 20.38 -18.59 6.77
C VAL A 240 19.95 -18.32 8.22
N LYS A 241 20.87 -17.83 9.07
CA LYS A 241 20.56 -17.40 10.44
C LYS A 241 19.49 -16.31 10.46
N ASN A 242 19.63 -15.27 9.66
CA ASN A 242 18.67 -14.17 9.59
C ASN A 242 17.30 -14.64 9.09
N LEU A 243 17.27 -15.53 8.10
CA LEU A 243 16.04 -16.15 7.61
C LEU A 243 15.33 -16.95 8.71
N PHE A 244 16.09 -17.72 9.51
CA PHE A 244 15.55 -18.45 10.64
C PHE A 244 14.93 -17.52 11.70
N ILE A 245 15.66 -16.47 12.11
CA ILE A 245 15.18 -15.49 13.10
C ILE A 245 13.94 -14.77 12.57
N LYS A 246 13.93 -14.35 11.30
CA LYS A 246 12.76 -13.72 10.66
C LYS A 246 11.53 -14.62 10.72
N THR A 247 11.71 -15.91 10.42
CA THR A 247 10.63 -16.91 10.44
C THR A 247 10.07 -17.06 11.86
N LEU A 248 10.94 -17.11 12.87
CA LEU A 248 10.56 -17.09 14.28
C LEU A 248 9.76 -15.83 14.65
N SER A 249 10.33 -14.65 14.42
CA SER A 249 9.73 -13.36 14.80
C SER A 249 8.38 -13.12 14.12
N SER A 250 8.19 -13.64 12.90
CA SER A 250 6.93 -13.50 12.17
C SER A 250 5.73 -14.19 12.85
N ARG A 251 5.96 -15.17 13.73
CA ARG A 251 4.89 -15.85 14.50
C ARG A 251 4.35 -14.95 15.61
N ASP A 252 5.25 -14.33 16.35
CA ASP A 252 4.92 -13.50 17.52
C ASP A 252 4.17 -12.21 17.15
N ILE A 253 4.31 -11.77 15.90
CA ILE A 253 3.89 -10.43 15.45
C ILE A 253 2.71 -10.51 14.47
N SER A 254 2.09 -11.68 14.33
CA SER A 254 0.94 -11.89 13.45
C SER A 254 -0.24 -10.92 13.68
N LYS A 255 -0.30 -10.25 14.84
CA LYS A 255 -1.32 -9.23 15.17
C LYS A 255 -0.80 -7.79 15.32
N GLY A 256 0.51 -7.55 15.18
CA GLY A 256 1.10 -6.24 15.51
C GLY A 256 1.04 -5.91 17.01
N LEU A 257 1.93 -5.03 17.47
CA LEU A 257 1.93 -4.51 18.84
C LEU A 257 1.06 -3.26 18.90
N VAL A 258 0.01 -3.25 19.73
CA VAL A 258 -0.83 -2.06 19.90
C VAL A 258 -0.87 -1.62 21.35
N LEU A 259 -0.47 -0.38 21.59
CA LEU A 259 -0.42 0.25 22.90
C LEU A 259 -1.41 1.42 22.92
N HIS A 260 -2.34 1.37 23.88
CA HIS A 260 -3.22 2.49 24.19
C HIS A 260 -2.80 3.04 25.55
N MET A 261 -2.35 4.29 25.57
CA MET A 261 -1.78 4.90 26.76
C MET A 261 -2.33 6.31 26.97
N ILE A 262 -2.22 6.77 28.21
CA ILE A 262 -2.56 8.12 28.61
C ILE A 262 -1.26 8.80 29.03
N GLU A 263 -1.00 9.98 28.48
CA GLU A 263 0.03 10.87 28.98
C GLU A 263 -0.38 11.32 30.39
N PRO A 264 0.43 11.05 31.43
CA PRO A 264 0.10 11.46 32.78
C PRO A 264 -0.09 12.98 32.80
N PRO A 265 -1.30 13.47 33.11
CA PRO A 265 -1.56 14.88 33.10
C PRO A 265 -0.75 15.57 34.19
N SER A 266 -0.47 16.85 33.98
CA SER A 266 0.25 17.72 34.91
C SER A 266 -0.68 18.27 36.01
N LYS A 267 -1.98 18.27 35.77
CA LYS A 267 -3.03 18.75 36.69
C LYS A 267 -3.95 17.59 37.14
N PRO A 268 -4.66 17.71 38.28
CA PRO A 268 -5.62 16.71 38.72
C PRO A 268 -6.90 16.75 37.88
N TYR A 269 -7.01 15.85 36.92
CA TYR A 269 -8.24 15.68 36.15
C TYR A 269 -9.04 14.47 36.59
N LYS A 270 -10.35 14.58 36.48
CA LYS A 270 -11.24 13.46 36.21
C LYS A 270 -11.51 13.40 34.71
N ILE A 271 -12.01 12.28 34.24
CA ILE A 271 -12.30 12.08 32.83
C ILE A 271 -13.80 11.87 32.67
N ARG A 272 -14.40 12.65 31.77
CA ARG A 272 -15.78 12.52 31.36
C ARG A 272 -15.82 11.81 30.01
N ILE A 273 -16.72 10.84 29.87
CA ILE A 273 -17.02 10.23 28.56
C ILE A 273 -18.20 10.99 27.99
N THR A 274 -17.95 11.80 26.96
CA THR A 274 -18.96 12.71 26.38
C THR A 274 -19.29 12.34 24.95
N ASP A 275 -20.45 12.80 24.49
CA ASP A 275 -20.76 12.81 23.06
C ASP A 275 -19.78 13.74 22.34
N PRO A 276 -19.33 13.39 21.12
CA PRO A 276 -18.52 14.30 20.34
C PRO A 276 -19.28 15.62 20.10
N PRO A 277 -18.59 16.78 20.15
CA PRO A 277 -19.20 18.05 19.77
C PRO A 277 -19.66 17.98 18.30
N HIS A 278 -20.58 18.87 17.91
CA HIS A 278 -21.06 18.95 16.52
C HIS A 278 -19.94 19.15 15.50
N GLU A 279 -18.84 19.76 15.92
CA GLU A 279 -17.64 20.07 15.13
C GLU A 279 -16.61 18.92 15.14
N PHE A 280 -16.89 17.80 15.81
CA PHE A 280 -16.00 16.64 15.78
C PHE A 280 -16.01 16.00 14.40
N TYR A 281 -14.85 15.93 13.79
CA TYR A 281 -14.65 15.24 12.53
C TYR A 281 -14.88 13.74 12.71
N LEU A 282 -16.06 13.29 12.29
CA LEU A 282 -16.43 11.90 12.38
C LEU A 282 -15.48 11.07 11.49
N PRO A 283 -14.91 9.98 12.03
CA PRO A 283 -14.18 9.02 11.23
C PRO A 283 -15.04 8.54 10.05
N TYR A 284 -14.39 8.10 8.97
CA TYR A 284 -15.09 7.56 7.80
C TYR A 284 -15.87 6.27 8.06
N ASP A 285 -15.66 5.65 9.23
CA ASP A 285 -16.34 4.47 9.74
C ASP A 285 -17.87 4.60 9.58
N ARG A 286 -18.50 3.57 9.02
CA ARG A 286 -19.94 3.36 9.25
C ARG A 286 -20.06 2.57 10.54
N LEU A 287 -20.69 3.16 11.55
CA LEU A 287 -21.11 2.42 12.73
C LEU A 287 -22.11 1.35 12.31
N VAL A 288 -21.65 0.10 12.23
CA VAL A 288 -22.54 -1.03 12.01
C VAL A 288 -23.17 -1.38 13.36
N PRO A 289 -24.51 -1.43 13.45
CA PRO A 289 -25.17 -1.85 14.68
C PRO A 289 -24.63 -3.20 15.15
N LYS A 290 -24.41 -3.33 16.45
CA LYS A 290 -23.97 -4.58 17.05
C LYS A 290 -25.20 -5.43 17.34
N LEU A 291 -25.22 -6.66 16.85
CA LEU A 291 -26.24 -7.64 17.24
C LEU A 291 -25.96 -8.12 18.66
N VAL A 292 -26.89 -7.83 19.58
CA VAL A 292 -26.88 -8.35 20.94
C VAL A 292 -28.23 -9.03 21.17
N ASN A 293 -28.22 -10.34 21.39
CA ASN A 293 -29.45 -11.15 21.52
C ASN A 293 -30.42 -10.94 20.34
N ASP A 294 -29.92 -11.01 19.11
CA ASP A 294 -30.67 -10.80 17.85
C ASP A 294 -31.34 -9.41 17.70
N GLN A 295 -30.99 -8.45 18.55
CA GLN A 295 -31.40 -7.05 18.43
C GLN A 295 -30.23 -6.18 17.97
N GLU A 296 -30.48 -5.31 16.99
CA GLU A 296 -29.51 -4.33 16.52
C GLU A 296 -29.37 -3.18 17.53
N VAL A 297 -28.21 -3.11 18.18
CA VAL A 297 -27.88 -2.01 19.09
C VAL A 297 -27.02 -0.98 18.35
N PRO A 298 -27.46 0.29 18.25
CA PRO A 298 -26.70 1.32 17.58
C PRO A 298 -25.44 1.64 18.37
N LEU A 299 -24.29 1.62 17.70
CA LEU A 299 -23.04 2.11 18.28
C LEU A 299 -23.04 3.64 18.25
N LYS A 300 -22.32 4.25 19.20
CA LYS A 300 -22.10 5.70 19.29
C LYS A 300 -20.62 5.99 19.43
N TYR A 301 -20.18 7.10 18.84
CA TYR A 301 -18.87 7.67 19.11
C TYR A 301 -18.90 8.39 20.46
N LYS A 302 -17.83 8.26 21.25
CA LYS A 302 -17.64 8.99 22.50
C LYS A 302 -16.22 9.52 22.60
N LEU A 303 -16.05 10.67 23.23
CA LEU A 303 -14.74 11.28 23.50
C LEU A 303 -14.38 11.19 24.98
N LEU A 304 -13.08 11.22 25.24
CA LEU A 304 -12.50 11.31 26.58
C LEU A 304 -12.13 12.76 26.83
N GLU A 305 -12.87 13.42 27.71
CA GLU A 305 -12.68 14.84 28.04
C GLU A 305 -12.10 14.97 29.44
N ALA A 306 -11.09 15.81 29.59
CA ALA A 306 -10.48 16.10 30.88
C ALA A 306 -11.33 17.14 31.64
N VAL A 307 -11.69 16.85 32.89
CA VAL A 307 -12.47 17.73 33.77
C VAL A 307 -11.64 18.05 34.99
N TYR A 308 -11.33 19.33 35.19
CA TYR A 308 -10.50 19.81 36.30
C TYR A 308 -11.18 19.53 37.66
N GLU A 309 -10.42 19.00 38.62
CA GLU A 309 -10.86 18.96 40.02
C GLU A 309 -10.86 20.38 40.61
N GLY A 310 -11.98 21.11 40.47
CA GLY A 310 -12.15 22.47 41.00
C GLY A 310 -13.16 23.35 40.26
N GLU A 311 -13.51 23.03 39.01
CA GLU A 311 -14.63 23.70 38.33
C GLU A 311 -15.96 23.25 38.97
N LYS A 312 -16.85 24.21 39.24
CA LYS A 312 -18.09 24.01 40.01
C LYS A 312 -18.95 22.91 39.41
N ILE A 313 -18.83 21.69 39.95
CA ILE A 313 -19.86 20.67 39.78
C ILE A 313 -21.04 21.12 40.64
N GLN A 314 -22.11 21.66 40.02
CA GLN A 314 -23.39 21.80 40.71
C GLN A 314 -23.94 20.39 40.96
N VAL A 315 -23.60 19.82 42.11
CA VAL A 315 -24.34 18.67 42.65
C VAL A 315 -25.66 19.22 43.14
N VAL A 316 -26.71 19.07 42.35
CA VAL A 316 -28.07 19.36 42.80
C VAL A 316 -28.36 18.48 44.03
N GLY A 317 -28.50 19.11 45.20
CA GLY A 317 -29.09 18.48 46.39
C GLY A 317 -28.18 18.13 47.59
N ARG A 318 -26.95 18.64 47.73
CA ARG A 318 -26.19 18.50 49.01
C ARG A 318 -25.46 19.77 49.45
N GLU A 319 -25.83 20.29 50.61
CA GLU A 319 -25.35 21.53 51.24
C GLU A 319 -23.95 21.44 51.90
N ALA A 320 -23.00 20.72 51.30
CA ALA A 320 -21.62 20.80 51.77
C ALA A 320 -20.63 20.60 50.62
N PRO A 321 -19.72 21.56 50.36
CA PRO A 321 -18.58 21.31 49.51
C PRO A 321 -17.68 20.32 50.27
N LYS A 322 -17.77 19.03 49.93
CA LYS A 322 -16.67 18.12 50.26
C LYS A 322 -15.50 18.53 49.37
N GLU A 323 -14.58 19.31 49.93
CA GLU A 323 -13.22 19.39 49.42
C GLU A 323 -12.69 17.96 49.30
N LEU A 324 -12.74 17.41 48.09
CA LEU A 324 -11.97 16.24 47.75
C LEU A 324 -10.52 16.68 47.82
N ARG A 325 -9.82 16.33 48.92
CA ARG A 325 -8.38 16.51 49.02
C ARG A 325 -7.74 15.93 47.75
N PRO A 326 -6.92 16.70 47.01
CA PRO A 326 -6.30 16.20 45.80
C PRO A 326 -5.36 15.07 46.19
N SER A 327 -5.71 13.83 45.86
CA SER A 327 -4.76 12.71 45.96
C SER A 327 -3.80 12.70 44.74
N TYR A 328 -3.43 13.88 44.27
CA TYR A 328 -2.55 14.06 43.13
C TYR A 328 -1.11 14.01 43.62
N ASP A 329 -0.57 12.80 43.65
CA ASP A 329 0.83 12.56 43.96
C ASP A 329 1.66 12.74 42.68
N VAL A 330 2.36 13.88 42.62
CA VAL A 330 3.29 14.24 41.52
C VAL A 330 4.32 13.14 41.29
N ASN A 331 4.82 12.51 42.35
CA ASN A 331 5.79 11.43 42.25
C ASN A 331 5.16 10.18 41.61
N SER A 332 3.90 9.89 41.92
CA SER A 332 3.16 8.79 41.26
C SER A 332 2.91 9.07 39.78
N SER A 333 2.68 10.33 39.39
CA SER A 333 2.52 10.74 37.98
C SER A 333 3.84 10.64 37.21
N GLN A 334 4.96 11.09 37.81
CA GLN A 334 6.29 10.96 37.24
C GLN A 334 6.69 9.49 37.05
N LYS A 335 6.51 8.65 38.08
CA LYS A 335 6.77 7.21 38.00
C LYS A 335 5.95 6.53 36.90
N LYS A 336 4.69 6.93 36.72
CA LYS A 336 3.85 6.44 35.60
C LYS A 336 4.36 6.92 34.24
N ARG A 337 4.84 8.15 34.15
CA ARG A 337 5.43 8.71 32.92
C ARG A 337 6.67 7.92 32.51
N GLU A 338 7.57 7.65 33.45
CA GLU A 338 8.75 6.81 33.24
C GLU A 338 8.35 5.38 32.83
N THR A 339 7.36 4.79 33.51
CA THR A 339 6.87 3.45 33.17
C THR A 339 6.30 3.39 31.76
N ASN A 340 5.51 4.38 31.35
CA ASN A 340 4.96 4.46 30.00
C ASN A 340 6.08 4.67 28.98
N PHE A 341 7.05 5.54 29.26
CA PHE A 341 8.18 5.80 28.39
C PHE A 341 9.03 4.54 28.18
N ASN A 342 9.31 3.78 29.24
CA ASN A 342 10.04 2.51 29.12
C ASN A 342 9.27 1.50 28.27
N LYS A 343 7.95 1.39 28.43
CA LYS A 343 7.10 0.53 27.57
C LYS A 343 7.12 0.95 26.10
N ILE A 344 7.10 2.25 25.83
CA ILE A 344 7.27 2.79 24.47
C ILE A 344 8.62 2.37 23.93
N LYS A 345 9.70 2.60 24.70
CA LYS A 345 11.08 2.29 24.30
C LYS A 345 11.25 0.81 23.97
N GLU A 346 10.78 -0.07 24.85
CA GLU A 346 10.84 -1.53 24.66
C GLU A 346 10.03 -1.98 23.44
N SER A 347 8.81 -1.47 23.28
CA SER A 347 7.94 -1.87 22.16
C SER A 347 8.44 -1.32 20.83
N PHE A 348 9.02 -0.12 20.85
CA PHE A 348 9.65 0.50 19.69
C PHE A 348 10.90 -0.26 19.27
N LEU A 349 11.79 -0.59 20.20
CA LEU A 349 12.96 -1.43 19.91
C LEU A 349 12.55 -2.78 19.33
N LYS A 350 11.59 -3.47 19.94
CA LYS A 350 11.09 -4.76 19.42
C LYS A 350 10.53 -4.64 18.00
N ALA A 351 9.84 -3.55 17.69
CA ALA A 351 9.35 -3.29 16.35
C ALA A 351 10.50 -3.02 15.35
N LEU A 352 11.51 -2.26 15.75
CA LEU A 352 12.71 -2.00 14.94
C LEU A 352 13.50 -3.28 14.65
N GLU A 353 13.71 -4.14 15.65
CA GLU A 353 14.34 -5.46 15.49
C GLU A 353 13.58 -6.34 14.48
N THR A 354 12.25 -6.22 14.48
CA THR A 354 11.39 -6.97 13.56
C THR A 354 11.51 -6.47 12.12
N ILE A 355 11.41 -5.14 11.93
CA ILE A 355 11.47 -4.56 10.59
C ILE A 355 12.90 -4.61 10.02
N HIS A 356 13.94 -4.63 10.86
CA HIS A 356 15.33 -4.81 10.44
C HIS A 356 15.54 -6.12 9.65
N LEU A 357 14.81 -7.18 10.01
CA LEU A 357 14.85 -8.47 9.29
C LEU A 357 13.86 -8.55 8.12
N SER A 358 13.07 -7.50 7.89
CA SER A 358 12.02 -7.49 6.88
C SER A 358 12.55 -6.99 5.53
N ASP A 359 12.17 -7.70 4.47
CA ASP A 359 12.41 -7.37 3.05
C ASP A 359 11.18 -6.66 2.44
N GLU A 360 10.47 -5.91 3.28
CA GLU A 360 9.20 -5.26 2.98
C GLU A 360 9.41 -3.74 2.93
N GLU A 361 8.49 -3.01 2.28
CA GLU A 361 8.45 -1.56 2.34
C GLU A 361 8.00 -1.14 3.74
N ILE A 362 8.81 -0.35 4.44
CA ILE A 362 8.55 0.11 5.80
C ILE A 362 8.12 1.57 5.78
N LYS A 363 7.04 1.89 6.49
CA LYS A 363 6.58 3.26 6.73
C LYS A 363 6.43 3.48 8.22
N MET A 364 7.17 4.45 8.75
CA MET A 364 7.02 4.93 10.12
C MET A 364 6.50 6.37 10.10
N ARG A 365 5.39 6.63 10.78
CA ARG A 365 4.74 7.96 10.77
C ARG A 365 4.17 8.28 12.15
N ILE A 366 4.26 9.54 12.54
CA ILE A 366 3.46 10.10 13.62
C ILE A 366 2.28 10.83 13.00
N ARG A 367 1.08 10.58 13.53
CA ARG A 367 -0.16 11.25 13.13
C ARG A 367 -0.73 12.01 14.32
N PHE A 368 -1.31 13.16 14.04
CA PHE A 368 -2.03 13.96 15.04
C PHE A 368 -3.52 13.86 14.81
N GLY A 369 -4.28 13.98 15.90
CA GLY A 369 -5.72 13.78 15.85
C GLY A 369 -6.32 13.53 17.22
N ARG A 370 -7.43 12.79 17.27
CA ARG A 370 -8.20 12.57 18.51
C ARG A 370 -8.40 11.10 18.81
N VAL A 371 -8.24 10.74 20.08
CA VAL A 371 -8.62 9.41 20.57
C VAL A 371 -10.12 9.41 20.88
N TYR A 372 -10.83 8.41 20.37
CA TYR A 372 -12.27 8.25 20.59
C TYR A 372 -12.60 6.80 20.97
N LEU A 373 -13.77 6.59 21.54
CA LEU A 373 -14.32 5.28 21.87
C LEU A 373 -15.52 4.99 20.96
N ILE A 374 -15.69 3.71 20.60
CA ILE A 374 -16.94 3.22 20.02
C ILE A 374 -17.62 2.33 21.06
N THR A 375 -18.86 2.66 21.40
CA THR A 375 -19.60 1.96 22.43
C THR A 375 -21.10 1.94 22.17
N ASP A 376 -21.73 0.86 22.60
CA ASP A 376 -23.17 0.67 22.70
C ASP A 376 -23.76 1.28 24.00
N LYS A 377 -22.92 1.71 24.94
CA LYS A 377 -23.35 2.21 26.24
C LYS A 377 -23.57 3.71 26.20
N ASP A 378 -24.73 4.12 26.72
CA ASP A 378 -24.93 5.49 27.15
C ASP A 378 -24.25 5.69 28.50
N PHE A 379 -23.15 6.43 28.48
CA PHE A 379 -22.51 6.95 29.67
C PHE A 379 -23.32 8.14 30.16
N ASP A 380 -23.65 8.17 31.45
CA ASP A 380 -24.22 9.36 32.08
C ASP A 380 -23.22 10.51 31.94
N ARG A 381 -23.66 11.62 31.32
CA ARG A 381 -22.86 12.82 31.04
C ARG A 381 -22.25 13.42 32.31
N ASN A 382 -22.82 13.12 33.47
CA ASN A 382 -22.34 13.60 34.78
C ASN A 382 -21.37 12.62 35.46
N THR A 383 -21.16 11.43 34.91
CA THR A 383 -20.25 10.44 35.49
C THR A 383 -18.79 10.83 35.22
N LEU A 384 -18.13 11.31 36.27
CA LEU A 384 -16.70 11.60 36.27
C LEU A 384 -15.90 10.37 36.72
N LEU A 385 -15.03 9.87 35.84
CA LEU A 385 -14.15 8.75 36.11
C LEU A 385 -12.78 9.26 36.58
N PRO A 386 -12.26 8.79 37.73
CA PRO A 386 -10.87 9.01 38.06
C PRO A 386 -9.96 8.40 36.97
N ILE A 387 -8.84 9.06 36.64
CA ILE A 387 -7.86 8.55 35.66
C ILE A 387 -7.40 7.13 36.01
N LYS A 388 -7.25 6.83 37.31
CA LYS A 388 -6.91 5.49 37.81
C LYS A 388 -7.93 4.41 37.40
N LYS A 389 -9.18 4.78 37.10
CA LYS A 389 -10.25 3.88 36.63
C LYS A 389 -10.31 3.74 35.10
N LEU A 390 -9.58 4.55 34.34
CA LEU A 390 -9.34 4.27 32.92
C LEU A 390 -8.36 3.11 32.83
N THR A 391 -8.94 1.91 32.94
CA THR A 391 -8.20 0.66 32.83
C THR A 391 -7.73 0.45 31.39
N SER A 392 -6.71 -0.39 31.24
CA SER A 392 -6.28 -0.91 29.94
C SER A 392 -7.45 -1.44 29.11
N ASN A 393 -8.50 -1.96 29.75
CA ASN A 393 -9.67 -2.55 29.08
C ASN A 393 -10.61 -1.53 28.44
N ILE A 394 -10.64 -0.28 28.94
CA ILE A 394 -11.40 0.81 28.32
C ILE A 394 -10.59 1.39 27.17
N LEU A 395 -9.30 1.66 27.44
CA LEU A 395 -8.37 2.21 26.45
C LEU A 395 -8.12 1.25 25.28
N SER A 396 -8.12 -0.06 25.51
CA SER A 396 -7.95 -1.05 24.44
C SER A 396 -9.09 -1.05 23.42
N LYS A 397 -10.21 -0.39 23.73
CA LYS A 397 -11.34 -0.18 22.80
C LYS A 397 -11.30 1.19 22.13
N SER A 398 -10.28 1.99 22.44
CA SER A 398 -10.11 3.30 21.83
C SER A 398 -9.57 3.18 20.41
N LYS A 399 -9.93 4.15 19.60
CA LYS A 399 -9.47 4.33 18.23
C LYS A 399 -8.90 5.73 18.08
N PHE A 400 -8.18 5.94 16.98
CA PHE A 400 -7.54 7.22 16.69
C PHE A 400 -8.09 7.80 15.39
N ALA A 401 -8.64 9.01 15.46
CA ALA A 401 -9.09 9.77 14.30
C ALA A 401 -7.98 10.73 13.87
N THR A 402 -7.41 10.53 12.69
CA THR A 402 -6.31 11.33 12.10
C THR A 402 -6.80 12.64 11.44
N CYS A 403 -8.11 12.83 11.34
CA CYS A 403 -8.71 14.02 10.77
C CYS A 403 -8.60 15.21 11.74
N ILE A 404 -8.03 16.30 11.26
CA ILE A 404 -7.89 17.55 12.02
C ILE A 404 -8.71 18.72 11.45
N ALA A 405 -9.14 18.60 10.18
CA ALA A 405 -9.94 19.62 9.49
C ALA A 405 -10.69 19.01 8.30
N GLU A 406 -11.78 19.65 7.87
CA GLU A 406 -12.52 19.31 6.65
C GLU A 406 -12.33 20.36 5.54
N GLU A 407 -11.98 21.58 5.93
CA GLU A 407 -11.75 22.72 5.04
C GLU A 407 -10.30 23.21 5.14
N ARG A 408 -9.78 23.79 4.04
CA ARG A 408 -8.38 24.23 3.99
C ARG A 408 -8.16 25.45 4.88
N GLU A 409 -9.18 26.29 4.95
CA GLU A 409 -9.21 27.58 5.65
C GLU A 409 -8.92 27.41 7.14
N GLN A 410 -9.35 26.28 7.70
CA GLN A 410 -9.10 25.89 9.10
C GLN A 410 -7.61 25.61 9.39
N LEU A 411 -6.80 25.43 8.35
CA LEU A 411 -5.35 25.18 8.46
C LEU A 411 -4.51 26.38 8.01
N ASN A 412 -5.12 27.53 7.68
CA ASN A 412 -4.40 28.67 7.11
C ASN A 412 -3.23 29.13 7.97
N HIS A 413 -3.44 29.28 9.29
CA HIS A 413 -2.36 29.70 10.20
C HIS A 413 -1.22 28.68 10.30
N LEU A 414 -1.53 27.39 10.19
CA LEU A 414 -0.50 26.34 10.14
C LEU A 414 0.28 26.40 8.81
N PHE A 415 -0.42 26.66 7.70
CA PHE A 415 0.22 26.86 6.39
C PHE A 415 1.13 28.08 6.38
N GLU A 416 0.69 29.21 6.93
CA GLU A 416 1.48 30.44 7.07
C GLU A 416 2.77 30.17 7.85
N GLU A 417 2.65 29.63 9.06
CA GLU A 417 3.79 29.34 9.95
C GLU A 417 4.84 28.42 9.33
N LEU A 418 4.42 27.39 8.60
CA LEU A 418 5.33 26.45 7.94
C LEU A 418 5.94 27.03 6.65
N THR A 419 5.29 28.00 6.01
CA THR A 419 5.75 28.61 4.76
C THR A 419 6.71 29.77 5.00
N ASP A 420 6.50 30.55 6.06
CA ASP A 420 7.24 31.78 6.37
C ASP A 420 8.76 31.58 6.53
N ASN A 421 9.22 30.34 6.69
CA ASN A 421 10.62 29.98 6.88
C ASN A 421 11.31 29.37 5.63
N ASN A 422 10.73 29.47 4.42
CA ASN A 422 11.23 28.80 3.19
C ASN A 422 11.45 27.28 3.36
N ARG A 423 10.70 26.66 4.27
CA ARG A 423 10.85 25.22 4.60
C ARG A 423 10.11 24.30 3.63
N GLN A 424 9.37 24.85 2.67
CA GLN A 424 8.57 24.04 1.76
C GLN A 424 9.46 23.21 0.81
N TRP A 425 9.11 21.93 0.64
CA TRP A 425 9.83 21.06 -0.29
C TRP A 425 9.61 21.45 -1.75
N ASN A 426 10.67 21.32 -2.54
CA ASN A 426 10.60 21.47 -4.00
C ASN A 426 9.61 20.47 -4.61
N GLY A 427 8.65 20.98 -5.38
CA GLY A 427 7.61 20.17 -6.01
C GLY A 427 6.34 19.98 -5.19
N SER A 428 6.31 20.45 -3.94
CA SER A 428 5.11 20.55 -3.10
C SER A 428 4.10 21.52 -3.74
N PRO A 429 2.79 21.19 -3.80
CA PRO A 429 2.17 19.97 -3.30
C PRO A 429 2.37 18.77 -4.23
N PHE A 430 2.54 17.58 -3.65
CA PHE A 430 2.57 16.31 -4.37
C PHE A 430 1.16 15.72 -4.48
N ARG A 431 0.87 15.05 -5.59
CA ARG A 431 -0.42 14.44 -5.84
C ARG A 431 -0.26 12.94 -6.08
N GLU A 432 -0.96 12.15 -5.29
CA GLU A 432 -0.85 10.69 -5.28
C GLU A 432 -2.25 10.07 -5.22
N PHE A 433 -2.47 8.98 -5.95
CA PHE A 433 -3.68 8.19 -5.87
C PHE A 433 -3.38 6.86 -5.20
N LYS A 434 -4.04 6.61 -4.08
CA LYS A 434 -4.05 5.32 -3.41
C LYS A 434 -5.31 4.56 -3.81
N ILE A 435 -5.15 3.52 -4.63
CA ILE A 435 -6.26 2.75 -5.20
C ILE A 435 -6.26 1.36 -4.56
N ARG A 436 -7.32 1.06 -3.82
CA ARG A 436 -7.52 -0.26 -3.22
C ARG A 436 -8.26 -1.14 -4.20
N THR A 437 -7.75 -2.36 -4.40
CA THR A 437 -8.31 -3.29 -5.37
C THR A 437 -8.42 -4.70 -4.79
N SER A 438 -9.37 -5.46 -5.31
CA SER A 438 -9.49 -6.89 -5.09
C SER A 438 -8.90 -7.61 -6.30
N ARG A 439 -8.18 -8.71 -6.06
CA ARG A 439 -7.59 -9.54 -7.11
C ARG A 439 -8.43 -10.79 -7.33
N LYS A 440 -8.60 -11.16 -8.59
CA LYS A 440 -9.13 -12.45 -9.02
C LYS A 440 -8.07 -13.15 -9.87
N THR A 441 -7.87 -14.44 -9.65
CA THR A 441 -7.09 -15.32 -10.52
C THR A 441 -7.95 -16.52 -10.88
N SER A 442 -7.74 -17.08 -12.07
CA SER A 442 -8.51 -18.19 -12.65
C SER A 442 -8.63 -19.40 -11.73
N ASP A 443 -7.66 -19.60 -10.82
CA ASP A 443 -7.50 -20.86 -10.08
C ASP A 443 -7.49 -20.71 -8.54
N GLU A 444 -7.60 -19.49 -8.00
CA GLU A 444 -7.57 -19.28 -6.53
C GLU A 444 -8.58 -18.20 -6.11
N GLU A 445 -9.67 -18.62 -5.47
CA GLU A 445 -10.49 -17.73 -4.65
C GLU A 445 -9.68 -17.29 -3.41
N GLY A 446 -9.50 -15.98 -3.23
CA GLY A 446 -9.03 -15.43 -1.95
C GLY A 446 -7.62 -14.83 -1.92
N LEU A 447 -7.05 -14.43 -3.06
CA LEU A 447 -5.83 -13.60 -3.03
C LEU A 447 -6.05 -12.30 -2.23
N PRO A 448 -5.06 -11.87 -1.42
CA PRO A 448 -5.20 -10.68 -0.58
C PRO A 448 -5.42 -9.43 -1.44
N PRO A 449 -6.19 -8.44 -0.94
CA PRO A 449 -6.34 -7.16 -1.60
C PRO A 449 -4.98 -6.51 -1.85
N CYS A 450 -4.88 -5.77 -2.94
CA CYS A 450 -3.66 -5.02 -3.26
C CYS A 450 -3.95 -3.53 -3.37
N VAL A 451 -2.94 -2.75 -3.05
CA VAL A 451 -3.01 -1.29 -2.97
C VAL A 451 -2.02 -0.73 -3.96
N PHE A 452 -2.53 0.07 -4.89
CA PHE A 452 -1.72 0.82 -5.84
C PHE A 452 -1.48 2.21 -5.28
N GLU A 453 -0.23 2.64 -5.25
CA GLU A 453 0.16 4.02 -5.00
C GLU A 453 0.67 4.59 -6.32
N VAL A 454 -0.07 5.52 -6.92
CA VAL A 454 0.16 6.02 -8.28
C VAL A 454 0.36 7.53 -8.25
N GLN A 455 1.49 7.98 -8.78
CA GLN A 455 1.78 9.39 -9.02
C GLN A 455 1.77 9.65 -10.53
N PHE A 456 1.17 10.76 -10.94
CA PHE A 456 1.17 11.19 -12.34
C PHE A 456 2.26 12.21 -12.58
N LYS A 457 2.90 12.19 -13.75
CA LYS A 457 3.92 13.20 -14.07
C LYS A 457 3.27 14.57 -14.17
N LYS A 458 3.87 15.56 -13.49
CA LYS A 458 3.53 16.98 -13.65
C LYS A 458 4.23 17.50 -14.91
N ASP A 459 3.70 17.18 -16.08
CA ASP A 459 4.04 17.96 -17.27
C ASP A 459 2.98 19.06 -17.36
N ILE A 460 3.34 20.24 -16.85
CA ILE A 460 2.55 21.48 -16.99
C ILE A 460 2.62 21.84 -18.47
N ILE A 461 1.55 21.58 -19.22
CA ILE A 461 1.39 22.18 -20.53
C ILE A 461 0.77 23.56 -20.29
N GLU A 462 1.60 24.59 -20.15
CA GLU A 462 1.10 25.97 -20.13
C GLU A 462 0.34 26.24 -21.43
N LYS A 463 -0.89 26.73 -21.28
CA LYS A 463 -1.58 27.48 -22.33
C LYS A 463 -1.76 28.90 -21.82
N ASP A 464 -1.62 29.85 -22.73
CA ASP A 464 -2.04 31.24 -22.53
C ASP A 464 -3.42 31.28 -21.85
N GLY A 465 -3.48 31.83 -20.63
CA GLY A 465 -4.71 31.96 -19.83
C GLY A 465 -4.76 31.21 -18.49
N GLY A 466 -3.64 30.66 -17.99
CA GLY A 466 -3.52 30.24 -16.58
C GLY A 466 -4.17 28.91 -16.18
N ASN A 467 -4.72 28.15 -17.13
CA ASN A 467 -5.29 26.82 -16.86
C ASN A 467 -4.22 25.72 -16.95
N ILE A 468 -3.93 25.08 -15.81
CA ILE A 468 -3.00 23.95 -15.71
C ILE A 468 -3.59 22.73 -16.40
N LYS A 469 -2.94 22.21 -17.45
CA LYS A 469 -3.31 20.95 -18.10
C LYS A 469 -2.32 19.85 -17.74
N TYR A 470 -2.85 18.72 -17.25
CA TYR A 470 -2.06 17.52 -17.00
C TYR A 470 -1.86 16.73 -18.29
N ASP A 471 -0.61 16.34 -18.59
CA ASP A 471 -0.27 15.40 -19.69
C ASP A 471 -0.94 14.03 -19.51
N GLY A 472 -1.42 13.71 -18.30
CA GLY A 472 -2.20 12.50 -18.02
C GLY A 472 -1.39 11.21 -18.07
N LYS A 473 -0.09 11.29 -18.35
CA LYS A 473 0.83 10.15 -18.31
C LYS A 473 1.10 9.72 -16.87
N ILE A 474 1.01 8.41 -16.67
CA ILE A 474 1.36 7.76 -15.41
C ILE A 474 2.84 7.99 -15.14
N GLY A 475 3.14 8.49 -13.95
CA GLY A 475 4.49 8.67 -13.44
C GLY A 475 4.94 7.44 -12.68
N LEU A 476 5.47 7.66 -11.47
CA LEU A 476 5.89 6.56 -10.60
C LEU A 476 4.66 5.86 -10.03
N TRP A 477 4.66 4.53 -10.04
CA TRP A 477 3.63 3.75 -9.39
C TRP A 477 4.25 2.55 -8.68
N ASN A 478 3.65 2.19 -7.56
CA ASN A 478 4.01 1.03 -6.75
C ASN A 478 2.75 0.25 -6.44
N VAL A 479 2.91 -1.05 -6.25
CA VAL A 479 1.84 -1.92 -5.76
C VAL A 479 2.35 -2.68 -4.58
N VAL A 480 1.59 -2.63 -3.50
CA VAL A 480 1.87 -3.39 -2.29
C VAL A 480 0.72 -4.34 -1.97
N ILE A 481 1.07 -5.46 -1.36
CA ILE A 481 0.15 -6.48 -0.85
C ILE A 481 0.46 -6.76 0.61
N ARG A 482 -0.53 -7.32 1.31
CA ARG A 482 -0.41 -7.75 2.71
C ARG A 482 0.18 -6.64 3.60
N PRO A 483 -0.39 -5.41 3.60
CA PRO A 483 0.00 -4.41 4.58
C PRO A 483 -0.20 -4.97 5.99
N LYS A 484 0.78 -4.76 6.86
CA LYS A 484 0.76 -5.19 8.27
C LYS A 484 1.17 -4.02 9.15
N ASN A 485 0.44 -3.80 10.22
CA ASN A 485 0.88 -2.90 11.28
C ASN A 485 1.79 -3.69 12.22
N ILE A 486 3.02 -3.22 12.40
CA ILE A 486 3.99 -3.83 13.30
C ILE A 486 3.87 -3.21 14.69
N LEU A 487 3.67 -1.90 14.76
CA LEU A 487 3.53 -1.15 16.00
C LEU A 487 2.56 0.02 15.85
N ASP A 488 1.59 0.10 16.75
CA ASP A 488 0.73 1.26 16.96
C ASP A 488 0.83 1.72 18.41
N ILE A 489 1.22 2.96 18.62
CA ILE A 489 1.20 3.60 19.94
C ILE A 489 0.25 4.77 19.87
N ASN A 490 -0.91 4.63 20.50
CA ASN A 490 -1.90 5.69 20.65
C ASN A 490 -1.68 6.36 22.02
N LEU A 491 -1.20 7.61 22.02
CA LEU A 491 -1.05 8.39 23.24
C LEU A 491 -2.16 9.43 23.35
N LEU A 492 -3.03 9.28 24.35
CA LEU A 492 -4.01 10.28 24.74
C LEU A 492 -3.33 11.38 25.56
N SER A 493 -3.31 12.60 25.06
CA SER A 493 -2.80 13.77 25.79
C SER A 493 -3.96 14.57 26.39
N LEU A 494 -4.14 14.49 27.71
CA LEU A 494 -5.25 15.14 28.44
C LEU A 494 -4.98 16.61 28.77
N ASP A 495 -3.71 16.99 28.95
CA ASP A 495 -3.30 18.38 29.20
C ASP A 495 -3.43 19.27 27.96
N ASN A 496 -3.58 18.62 26.80
CA ASN A 496 -3.40 19.22 25.50
C ASN A 496 -4.72 19.49 24.79
N ASP A 497 -5.81 19.60 25.58
CA ASP A 497 -7.25 19.85 25.33
C ASP A 497 -7.89 19.23 24.07
N ASP A 498 -7.20 19.13 22.93
CA ASP A 498 -7.78 18.78 21.64
C ASP A 498 -6.96 17.82 20.76
N TYR A 499 -5.66 17.66 20.98
CA TYR A 499 -4.81 16.85 20.10
C TYR A 499 -3.97 15.81 20.84
N SER A 500 -4.16 14.57 20.42
CA SER A 500 -3.39 13.39 20.76
C SER A 500 -2.51 13.01 19.57
N TRP A 501 -1.60 12.07 19.78
CA TRP A 501 -0.76 11.56 18.68
C TRP A 501 -0.72 10.03 18.64
N LYS A 502 -0.44 9.53 17.45
CA LYS A 502 -0.26 8.12 17.15
C LYS A 502 1.08 7.91 16.45
N LEU A 503 1.91 7.01 16.98
CA LEU A 503 3.05 6.46 16.24
C LEU A 503 2.62 5.15 15.58
N ASN A 504 2.81 5.04 14.27
CA ASN A 504 2.53 3.84 13.49
C ASN A 504 3.80 3.40 12.73
N ILE A 505 4.10 2.10 12.79
CA ILE A 505 5.08 1.42 11.95
C ILE A 505 4.35 0.34 11.16
N GLN A 506 4.42 0.45 9.85
CA GLN A 506 3.74 -0.44 8.92
C GLN A 506 4.73 -1.05 7.94
N THR A 507 4.52 -2.32 7.59
CA THR A 507 5.23 -2.98 6.51
C THR A 507 4.28 -3.42 5.41
N ALA A 508 4.75 -3.48 4.17
CA ALA A 508 3.99 -4.05 3.07
C ALA A 508 4.90 -4.70 2.03
N LYS A 509 4.45 -5.83 1.46
CA LYS A 509 5.23 -6.52 0.43
C LYS A 509 4.97 -5.89 -0.93
N ARG A 510 6.02 -5.41 -1.59
CA ARG A 510 5.94 -4.84 -2.94
C ARG A 510 5.76 -5.93 -3.99
N LEU A 511 4.90 -5.67 -4.97
CA LEU A 511 4.75 -6.51 -6.16
C LEU A 511 5.64 -5.99 -7.31
N PRO A 512 6.02 -6.88 -8.25
CA PRO A 512 6.75 -6.47 -9.44
C PRO A 512 5.95 -5.47 -10.29
N ASN A 513 6.63 -4.42 -10.76
CA ASN A 513 6.05 -3.36 -11.60
C ASN A 513 6.15 -3.66 -13.12
N ASP A 514 6.15 -4.93 -13.53
CA ASP A 514 6.24 -5.28 -14.96
C ASP A 514 4.91 -4.94 -15.68
N ARG A 515 4.98 -4.45 -16.92
CA ARG A 515 3.77 -4.17 -17.72
C ARG A 515 3.02 -5.45 -18.11
N SER A 516 3.72 -6.58 -18.18
CA SER A 516 3.12 -7.86 -18.58
C SER A 516 2.24 -8.49 -17.50
N CYS A 517 2.38 -8.08 -16.24
CA CYS A 517 1.61 -8.64 -15.13
C CYS A 517 0.20 -8.00 -15.03
N PRO A 518 -0.75 -8.64 -14.31
CA PRO A 518 -2.08 -8.07 -14.11
C PRO A 518 -2.06 -6.64 -13.55
N GLN A 519 -1.09 -6.34 -12.68
CA GLN A 519 -0.91 -5.01 -12.10
C GLN A 519 -0.53 -3.98 -13.17
N GLY A 520 0.42 -4.33 -14.04
CA GLY A 520 0.83 -3.49 -15.17
C GLY A 520 -0.32 -3.18 -16.10
N LYS A 521 -1.10 -4.21 -16.50
CA LYS A 521 -2.30 -4.04 -17.36
C LYS A 521 -3.34 -3.11 -16.74
N PHE A 522 -3.60 -3.26 -15.43
CA PHE A 522 -4.53 -2.36 -14.73
C PHE A 522 -4.01 -0.93 -14.68
N VAL A 523 -2.72 -0.75 -14.38
CA VAL A 523 -2.09 0.58 -14.33
C VAL A 523 -2.13 1.23 -15.70
N ASP A 524 -1.85 0.53 -16.79
CA ASP A 524 -1.90 1.09 -18.15
C ASP A 524 -3.30 1.64 -18.52
N GLY A 525 -4.37 1.18 -17.86
CA GLY A 525 -5.73 1.70 -17.99
C GLY A 525 -6.02 2.96 -17.15
N LEU A 526 -5.10 3.43 -16.31
CA LEU A 526 -5.28 4.61 -15.47
C LEU A 526 -4.94 5.89 -16.24
N ARG A 527 -5.81 6.89 -16.16
CA ARG A 527 -5.56 8.20 -16.78
C ARG A 527 -6.18 9.34 -15.98
N ILE A 528 -5.71 10.55 -16.25
CA ILE A 528 -6.29 11.78 -15.69
C ILE A 528 -7.18 12.44 -16.75
N CYS A 529 -8.42 12.77 -16.39
CA CYS A 529 -9.33 13.50 -17.26
C CYS A 529 -8.95 15.00 -17.34
N GLN A 530 -9.60 15.74 -18.25
CA GLN A 530 -9.32 17.17 -18.42
C GLN A 530 -9.56 18.01 -17.16
N LYS A 531 -10.47 17.59 -16.27
CA LYS A 531 -10.71 18.22 -14.96
C LYS A 531 -9.70 17.79 -13.88
N GLY A 532 -8.65 17.10 -14.28
CA GLY A 532 -7.62 16.61 -13.37
C GLY A 532 -8.01 15.37 -12.57
N ARG A 533 -9.20 14.77 -12.70
CA ARG A 533 -9.60 13.61 -11.87
C ARG A 533 -9.22 12.26 -12.49
N LEU A 534 -9.03 11.25 -11.65
CA LEU A 534 -8.71 9.89 -12.09
C LEU A 534 -9.87 9.26 -12.88
N VAL A 535 -9.51 8.57 -13.94
CA VAL A 535 -10.35 7.65 -14.70
C VAL A 535 -9.67 6.29 -14.67
N TYR A 536 -10.44 5.25 -14.40
CA TYR A 536 -9.96 3.88 -14.35
C TYR A 536 -10.97 2.93 -14.98
N SER A 537 -10.51 1.75 -15.38
CA SER A 537 -11.35 0.63 -15.82
C SER A 537 -10.95 -0.62 -15.04
N ASN A 538 -11.92 -1.41 -14.59
CA ASN A 538 -11.62 -2.70 -13.97
C ASN A 538 -11.17 -3.70 -15.05
N THR A 539 -10.26 -4.60 -14.69
CA THR A 539 -9.83 -5.72 -15.54
C THR A 539 -10.48 -7.02 -15.05
N SER A 540 -10.26 -8.13 -15.77
CA SER A 540 -10.64 -9.48 -15.30
C SER A 540 -10.00 -9.83 -13.96
N ASP A 541 -8.79 -9.34 -13.74
CA ASP A 541 -7.93 -9.75 -12.63
C ASP A 541 -7.97 -8.76 -11.46
N ILE A 542 -8.34 -7.49 -11.72
CA ILE A 542 -8.24 -6.39 -10.76
C ILE A 542 -9.50 -5.53 -10.81
N THR A 543 -10.19 -5.46 -9.67
CA THR A 543 -11.40 -4.65 -9.49
C THR A 543 -11.20 -3.61 -8.38
N VAL A 544 -11.56 -2.36 -8.63
CA VAL A 544 -11.38 -1.25 -7.68
C VAL A 544 -12.46 -1.23 -6.61
N ALA A 545 -12.03 -1.16 -5.35
CA ALA A 545 -12.90 -1.03 -4.18
C ALA A 545 -13.09 0.44 -3.76
N SER A 546 -11.99 1.17 -3.71
CA SER A 546 -11.97 2.58 -3.33
C SER A 546 -10.76 3.29 -3.92
N VAL A 547 -10.89 4.61 -4.01
CA VAL A 547 -9.80 5.50 -4.42
C VAL A 547 -9.69 6.59 -3.36
N CYS A 548 -8.46 6.89 -2.94
CA CYS A 548 -8.11 8.04 -2.14
C CYS A 548 -7.11 8.88 -2.94
N GLU A 549 -7.50 10.11 -3.29
CA GLU A 549 -6.57 11.10 -3.82
C GLU A 549 -5.97 11.87 -2.65
N LYS A 550 -4.63 11.88 -2.58
CA LYS A 550 -3.85 12.58 -1.56
C LYS A 550 -3.16 13.77 -2.21
N THR A 551 -3.44 14.97 -1.71
CA THR A 551 -2.65 16.18 -2.01
C THR A 551 -1.80 16.49 -0.79
N LYS A 552 -0.48 16.38 -0.92
CA LYS A 552 0.49 16.42 0.18
C LYS A 552 1.35 17.68 0.08
N TRP A 553 1.24 18.57 1.06
CA TRP A 553 2.16 19.67 1.25
C TRP A 553 3.23 19.27 2.26
N LYS A 554 4.49 19.24 1.81
CA LYS A 554 5.64 18.85 2.64
C LYS A 554 6.48 20.05 3.00
N TYR A 555 6.87 20.10 4.26
CA TYR A 555 7.71 21.14 4.85
C TYR A 555 8.81 20.47 5.68
N TRP A 556 10.02 21.01 5.58
CA TRP A 556 11.08 20.73 6.54
C TRP A 556 10.69 21.30 7.90
N TRP A 557 11.00 20.57 8.96
CA TRP A 557 10.92 21.05 10.32
C TRP A 557 12.23 20.74 11.01
N LYS A 558 12.86 21.77 11.59
CA LYS A 558 14.27 21.71 12.01
C LYS A 558 15.13 21.18 10.84
N GLU A 559 16.14 20.37 11.10
CA GLU A 559 17.08 19.89 10.09
C GLU A 559 16.67 18.56 9.43
N ASP A 560 15.94 17.69 10.13
CA ASP A 560 15.73 16.30 9.69
C ASP A 560 14.27 15.81 9.84
N TYR A 561 13.33 16.69 10.15
CA TYR A 561 11.92 16.32 10.21
C TYR A 561 11.14 16.81 9.01
N VAL A 562 10.10 16.06 8.68
CA VAL A 562 9.14 16.40 7.64
C VAL A 562 7.76 16.50 8.25
N VAL A 563 7.15 17.66 8.08
CA VAL A 563 5.74 17.90 8.35
C VAL A 563 4.99 17.77 7.01
N GLU A 564 4.09 16.80 6.93
CA GLU A 564 3.22 16.58 5.78
C GLU A 564 1.77 16.90 6.16
N ILE A 565 1.26 18.01 5.61
CA ILE A 565 -0.18 18.31 5.61
C ILE A 565 -0.78 17.60 4.39
N THR A 566 -1.78 16.75 4.60
CA THR A 566 -2.42 16.00 3.51
C THR A 566 -3.90 16.31 3.45
N LYS A 567 -4.37 16.73 2.26
CA LYS A 567 -5.79 16.69 1.90
C LYS A 567 -6.10 15.31 1.33
N TYR A 568 -7.09 14.65 1.90
CA TYR A 568 -7.65 13.38 1.45
C TYR A 568 -8.96 13.64 0.74
N GLU A 569 -9.10 13.14 -0.49
CA GLU A 569 -10.38 13.07 -1.19
C GLU A 569 -10.71 11.59 -1.43
N TYR A 570 -11.78 11.10 -0.80
CA TYR A 570 -12.10 9.68 -0.74
C TYR A 570 -13.37 9.32 -1.51
N TRP A 571 -13.29 8.26 -2.31
CA TRP A 571 -14.41 7.67 -3.05
C TRP A 571 -14.59 6.18 -2.72
N ILE A 572 -15.80 5.82 -2.30
CA ILE A 572 -16.22 4.42 -2.15
C ILE A 572 -16.82 3.93 -3.47
N LEU A 573 -16.26 2.87 -4.03
CA LEU A 573 -16.53 2.44 -5.40
C LEU A 573 -16.98 0.97 -5.49
N SER A 574 -17.23 0.31 -4.36
CA SER A 574 -17.61 -1.11 -4.29
C SER A 574 -18.80 -1.49 -5.20
N LYS A 575 -19.75 -0.57 -5.41
CA LYS A 575 -20.90 -0.79 -6.32
C LYS A 575 -20.52 -0.96 -7.80
N TYR A 576 -19.30 -0.58 -8.20
CA TYR A 576 -18.79 -0.67 -9.57
C TYR A 576 -17.81 -1.82 -9.78
N MET A 577 -17.55 -2.66 -8.77
CA MET A 577 -16.57 -3.75 -8.87
C MET A 577 -16.90 -4.76 -9.97
N LYS A 578 -18.19 -4.93 -10.32
CA LYS A 578 -18.65 -5.87 -11.35
C LYS A 578 -18.50 -5.34 -12.78
N ASN A 579 -18.22 -4.05 -12.95
CA ASN A 579 -18.17 -3.40 -14.26
C ASN A 579 -16.76 -3.54 -14.86
N ILE A 580 -16.52 -4.61 -15.60
CA ILE A 580 -15.23 -4.90 -16.26
C ILE A 580 -15.17 -4.12 -17.58
N GLY A 581 -14.01 -3.51 -17.89
CA GLY A 581 -13.77 -2.79 -19.15
C GLY A 581 -14.45 -1.41 -19.28
N ILE A 582 -15.39 -1.07 -18.39
CA ILE A 582 -16.12 0.20 -18.42
C ILE A 582 -15.34 1.28 -17.67
N GLU A 583 -15.11 2.42 -18.33
CA GLU A 583 -14.44 3.56 -17.72
C GLU A 583 -15.29 4.20 -16.61
N VAL A 584 -14.71 4.32 -15.42
CA VAL A 584 -15.30 5.01 -14.28
C VAL A 584 -14.58 6.34 -14.08
N HIS A 585 -15.34 7.43 -14.22
CA HIS A 585 -14.85 8.78 -14.02
C HIS A 585 -15.13 9.27 -12.59
N LEU A 586 -14.10 9.73 -11.88
CA LEU A 586 -14.27 10.27 -10.52
C LEU A 586 -14.81 11.71 -10.49
N ASP A 587 -14.71 12.48 -11.58
CA ASP A 587 -15.21 13.87 -11.63
C ASP A 587 -16.73 13.98 -11.50
N LYS A 588 -17.47 12.90 -11.80
CA LYS A 588 -18.92 12.82 -11.66
C LYS A 588 -19.38 12.48 -10.24
N LYS A 589 -18.47 12.29 -9.29
CA LYS A 589 -18.77 11.83 -7.92
C LYS A 589 -18.20 12.77 -6.88
N LYS A 590 -19.03 13.11 -5.88
CA LYS A 590 -18.58 13.85 -4.70
C LYS A 590 -17.65 12.97 -3.87
N ALA A 591 -16.45 13.47 -3.62
CA ALA A 591 -15.53 12.90 -2.65
C ALA A 591 -15.93 13.34 -1.24
N LYS A 592 -15.61 12.52 -0.24
CA LYS A 592 -15.49 13.06 1.12
C LYS A 592 -14.10 13.68 1.27
N VAL A 593 -14.01 14.84 1.91
CA VAL A 593 -12.77 15.59 2.06
C VAL A 593 -12.38 15.61 3.53
N SER A 594 -11.11 15.37 3.82
CA SER A 594 -10.54 15.62 5.14
C SER A 594 -9.08 16.05 5.03
N PHE A 595 -8.55 16.60 6.11
CA PHE A 595 -7.15 16.95 6.24
C PHE A 595 -6.53 16.25 7.44
N GLY A 596 -5.26 15.86 7.31
CA GLY A 596 -4.46 15.27 8.38
C GLY A 596 -3.04 15.81 8.36
N VAL A 597 -2.41 15.83 9.53
CA VAL A 597 -0.99 16.20 9.68
C VAL A 597 -0.18 14.98 10.09
N THR A 598 0.98 14.88 9.46
CA THR A 598 1.91 13.78 9.65
C THR A 598 3.28 14.33 9.95
N PHE A 599 3.97 13.71 10.88
CA PHE A 599 5.33 14.05 11.26
C PHE A 599 6.21 12.81 11.21
N TYR A 600 7.38 12.93 10.61
CA TYR A 600 8.34 11.83 10.54
C TYR A 600 9.76 12.36 10.31
N LYS A 601 10.75 11.56 10.69
CA LYS A 601 12.16 11.86 10.48
C LYS A 601 12.62 11.38 9.10
N LYS A 602 13.33 12.22 8.34
CA LYS A 602 13.71 11.93 6.95
C LYS A 602 14.81 10.89 6.88
N SER A 603 15.84 11.01 7.71
CA SER A 603 16.93 10.02 7.82
C SER A 603 16.40 8.60 8.04
N TRP A 604 15.47 8.41 8.98
CA TRP A 604 14.86 7.10 9.23
C TRP A 604 14.10 6.56 8.00
N GLU A 605 13.41 7.43 7.25
CA GLU A 605 12.75 7.03 6.01
C GLU A 605 13.74 6.56 4.94
N ASP A 606 14.93 7.19 4.85
CA ASP A 606 15.98 6.78 3.92
C ASP A 606 16.60 5.44 4.33
N GLU A 607 16.87 5.23 5.62
CA GLU A 607 17.37 3.95 6.16
C GLU A 607 16.38 2.81 5.91
N PHE A 608 15.10 3.03 6.20
CA PHE A 608 14.03 2.07 5.95
C PHE A 608 13.81 1.78 4.46
N ALA A 609 14.18 2.69 3.56
CA ALA A 609 14.08 2.44 2.14
C ALA A 609 15.07 1.37 1.66
N LEU A 610 16.16 1.12 2.39
CA LEU A 610 17.14 0.07 2.07
C LEU A 610 16.54 -1.34 2.18
N ASN A 611 15.54 -1.53 3.05
CA ASN A 611 14.90 -2.83 3.27
C ASN A 611 14.19 -3.38 2.04
N ARG A 612 13.70 -2.50 1.16
CA ARG A 612 12.90 -2.90 -0.02
C ARG A 612 13.69 -3.71 -1.06
N ASP A 613 15.02 -3.55 -1.05
CA ASP A 613 15.92 -4.11 -2.05
C ASP A 613 16.73 -5.30 -1.50
N LEU A 614 16.43 -5.73 -0.26
CA LEU A 614 17.08 -6.88 0.38
C LEU A 614 16.66 -8.20 -0.28
N GLY A 615 17.65 -9.03 -0.58
CA GLY A 615 17.43 -10.43 -0.93
C GLY A 615 17.06 -11.29 0.29
N VAL A 616 16.75 -12.56 0.05
CA VAL A 616 16.38 -13.49 1.12
C VAL A 616 17.50 -13.59 2.18
N GLY A 617 17.16 -13.35 3.45
CA GLY A 617 18.10 -13.40 4.58
C GLY A 617 19.13 -12.25 4.65
N GLU A 618 19.09 -11.28 3.74
CA GLU A 618 19.87 -10.04 3.89
C GLU A 618 19.26 -9.14 4.98
N VAL A 619 20.12 -8.29 5.54
CA VAL A 619 19.76 -7.25 6.52
C VAL A 619 20.34 -5.92 6.07
N PRO A 620 19.68 -4.78 6.37
CA PRO A 620 20.17 -3.46 5.98
C PRO A 620 21.39 -3.04 6.82
N GLY A 621 22.04 -1.95 6.42
CA GLY A 621 23.23 -1.43 7.10
C GLY A 621 22.96 -0.73 8.44
N TRP A 622 21.73 -0.23 8.65
CA TRP A 622 21.32 0.39 9.91
C TRP A 622 20.99 -0.65 10.97
N HIS A 623 21.23 -0.31 12.23
CA HIS A 623 20.88 -1.14 13.38
C HIS A 623 19.74 -0.51 14.20
N PRO A 624 18.83 -1.30 14.81
CA PRO A 624 17.77 -0.76 15.67
C PRO A 624 18.26 0.23 16.73
N GLN A 625 19.44 0.00 17.29
CA GLN A 625 20.05 0.82 18.34
C GLN A 625 20.41 2.22 17.84
N ASP A 626 20.84 2.36 16.59
CA ASP A 626 21.16 3.65 15.98
C ASP A 626 19.94 4.59 16.02
N ILE A 627 18.75 4.03 15.77
CA ILE A 627 17.47 4.75 15.83
C ILE A 627 17.03 5.00 17.28
N MET A 628 17.30 4.04 18.18
CA MET A 628 16.93 4.17 19.60
C MET A 628 17.73 5.21 20.36
N ASP A 629 19.00 5.40 20.00
CA ASP A 629 19.90 6.37 20.64
C ASP A 629 19.45 7.82 20.35
N GLU A 630 18.80 8.04 19.22
CA GLU A 630 18.14 9.30 18.85
C GLU A 630 16.74 9.47 19.46
N GLY A 631 16.21 8.44 20.13
CA GLY A 631 14.85 8.43 20.66
C GLY A 631 14.51 9.58 21.64
N PRO A 632 15.38 9.96 22.59
CA PRO A 632 15.08 11.03 23.53
C PRO A 632 14.82 12.38 22.85
N THR A 633 15.67 12.79 21.90
CA THR A 633 15.52 14.05 21.16
C THR A 633 14.26 14.04 20.30
N PHE A 634 13.97 12.89 19.68
CA PHE A 634 12.74 12.70 18.90
C PHE A 634 11.46 12.97 19.68
N PHE A 635 11.33 12.45 20.91
CA PHE A 635 10.12 12.67 21.71
C PHE A 635 9.96 14.12 22.19
N ASP A 636 11.06 14.83 22.40
CA ASP A 636 11.01 16.25 22.78
C ASP A 636 10.66 17.13 21.58
N ASP A 637 11.20 16.84 20.39
CA ASP A 637 10.84 17.50 19.14
C ASP A 637 9.36 17.28 18.77
N LEU A 638 8.85 16.06 19.01
CA LEU A 638 7.43 15.75 18.86
C LEU A 638 6.55 16.61 19.78
N LYS A 639 6.92 16.75 21.06
CA LYS A 639 6.15 17.58 22.00
C LYS A 639 6.17 19.05 21.59
N GLU A 640 7.30 19.56 21.09
CA GLU A 640 7.41 20.91 20.58
C GLU A 640 6.46 21.14 19.40
N PHE A 641 6.45 20.22 18.43
CA PHE A 641 5.55 20.33 17.29
C PHE A 641 4.06 20.15 17.69
N LEU A 642 3.77 19.30 18.68
CA LEU A 642 2.40 19.18 19.22
C LEU A 642 1.90 20.50 19.80
N LYS A 643 2.75 21.26 20.50
CA LYS A 643 2.42 22.60 21.00
C LYS A 643 2.13 23.58 19.87
N LEU A 644 2.95 23.55 18.81
CA LEU A 644 2.71 24.39 17.63
C LEU A 644 1.35 24.12 17.00
N LEU A 645 0.96 22.84 16.87
CA LEU A 645 -0.35 22.47 16.34
C LEU A 645 -1.49 23.03 17.18
N GLN A 646 -1.36 23.04 18.51
CA GLN A 646 -2.38 23.61 19.39
C GLN A 646 -2.50 25.13 19.24
N GLU A 647 -1.38 25.83 19.09
CA GLU A 647 -1.36 27.29 18.95
C GLU A 647 -1.97 27.75 17.61
N LYS A 648 -1.81 26.94 16.55
CA LYS A 648 -2.13 27.35 15.17
C LYS A 648 -3.41 26.75 14.62
N LEU A 649 -3.90 25.64 15.18
CA LEU A 649 -5.19 25.09 14.77
C LEU A 649 -6.31 25.78 15.56
N PRO A 650 -7.46 26.04 14.92
CA PRO A 650 -8.59 26.63 15.61
C PRO A 650 -8.97 25.75 16.80
N MET A 651 -9.05 26.38 17.99
CA MET A 651 -9.75 25.79 19.12
C MET A 651 -11.20 25.59 18.67
N PRO A 652 -11.77 24.37 18.75
CA PRO A 652 -13.23 24.27 18.73
C PRO A 652 -13.71 25.17 19.86
N ASN A 653 -14.59 26.12 19.55
CA ASN A 653 -15.10 27.01 20.59
C ASN A 653 -15.81 26.14 21.63
N SER A 654 -15.12 25.83 22.72
CA SER A 654 -15.75 25.33 23.91
C SER A 654 -16.58 26.51 24.43
N TYR A 655 -17.89 26.27 24.48
CA TYR A 655 -18.92 27.14 25.06
C TYR A 655 -19.47 28.26 24.15
N ASN A 656 -20.66 28.00 23.61
CA ASN A 656 -21.84 28.84 23.86
C ASN A 656 -23.03 27.95 24.22
#